data_AF-A0A1C5ZD76-F1
#
_entry.id   AF-A0A1C5ZD76-F1
#
_cell.length_a   1.000
_cell.length_b   1.000
_cell.length_c   1.000
_cell.angle_alpha   90.00
_cell.angle_beta   90.00
_cell.angle_gamma   90.00
#
_symmetry.space_group_name_H-M   'P 1'
#
loop_
_entity.id
_entity.type
_entity.pdbx_description
1 polymer ?
#
loop_
_entity_poly.entity_id
_entity_poly.type
_entity_poly.pdbx_seq_one_letter_code
_entity_poly.pdbx_strand_id
1 'polypeptide(L)'
;MAFWDRWRSPQGAASRPYREGGFMVPRWSTPPERNTEEWVQAFRTNPRLAVVERIASDLSAAAGKLYRIGRDGEEQELDEHPFLEFWDNPNPLHEMSNAALWRLLEIYLALKGEGYFIIEKDMFGRPVELWPVPVHWVQMTPYLDHPYYTVRATSGTLMQVSVDDMFVMKDLNPYDPFRRGLGQSEALADEIETDEYAAKFQKRFFFNDATPNLVISMPKSTEEQRKRFRAEWLERFRGHFNSHGVATVNGEVIVNKIGDTMKDMDMVNGRIFIRDAVLEHFGVPREIMGITESSNRATSEAAQYIYAQNVLMPRLKRREEAINKQLLPMFGPDLIWRYEDIVPRNQEFDKAVGLDGWNAGLLTKDEAREKLGMPPAPVGGDVYKTTFSDVFVHEDDDPAALSVAAANLQYADGAPPLQESGSEDIEITQGGDPIQGSGVDVGGDTAVEITDGKKRPTPEEKKASLVQAAQRALLQAEREESRRFEIATAKFFREQSNRITAAMGGTEKAERTVWDILLDGVPEYDVDPSGAWMKLDEAERAQRVDNFVLGLIDWPGEAAVLASIFDPLWKESYAKGAEVASRVYGLQAIQRPELLSTAKLRGGVRVKNITETTQKEIARIVSSGLEHGDSRATIASQIQEEMQTTSARARTIASQECNSSLLTGSHDMMRRAGAEWKIWHVTNMAVARDSHKRLNGKRCPIDGKFENGCRYPCDPDCDDPAEVVNCHCFLTYE
;
A
#
# COMPACT_ATOMS: atom_id res chain seq x y z
N MET A 1 -43.49 -67.04 -16.05
CA MET A 1 -42.32 -66.15 -15.91
C MET A 1 -42.77 -64.71 -16.02
N ALA A 2 -43.54 -64.26 -15.01
CA ALA A 2 -44.11 -62.92 -14.93
C ALA A 2 -43.38 -62.17 -13.82
N PHE A 3 -42.40 -61.34 -14.19
CA PHE A 3 -41.86 -60.31 -13.27
C PHE A 3 -41.06 -59.19 -13.98
N TRP A 4 -40.69 -59.33 -15.26
CA TRP A 4 -39.73 -58.40 -15.90
C TRP A 4 -40.21 -57.63 -17.15
N ASP A 5 -41.50 -57.63 -17.47
CA ASP A 5 -42.02 -56.98 -18.70
C ASP A 5 -42.73 -55.61 -18.49
N ARG A 6 -42.54 -54.95 -17.32
CA ARG A 6 -43.25 -53.69 -17.02
C ARG A 6 -42.57 -52.39 -17.50
N TRP A 7 -41.49 -52.46 -18.30
CA TRP A 7 -40.73 -51.24 -18.68
C TRP A 7 -40.30 -51.18 -20.17
N ARG A 8 -41.22 -51.43 -21.11
CA ARG A 8 -41.05 -51.09 -22.55
C ARG A 8 -42.28 -50.28 -23.01
N SER A 9 -42.29 -48.95 -23.03
CA SER A 9 -41.76 -47.95 -23.99
C SER A 9 -42.59 -46.64 -23.76
N PRO A 10 -42.36 -45.44 -24.38
CA PRO A 10 -41.34 -45.01 -25.35
C PRO A 10 -40.64 -43.66 -25.01
N GLN A 11 -39.43 -43.50 -25.55
CA GLN A 11 -38.84 -42.26 -26.08
C GLN A 11 -38.98 -40.95 -25.24
N GLY A 12 -38.04 -40.76 -24.31
CA GLY A 12 -37.58 -39.44 -23.91
C GLY A 12 -36.31 -39.07 -24.69
N ALA A 13 -36.32 -37.92 -25.35
CA ALA A 13 -35.25 -37.43 -26.21
C ALA A 13 -33.98 -37.07 -25.40
N ALA A 14 -33.08 -38.05 -25.22
CA ALA A 14 -31.68 -37.77 -24.96
C ALA A 14 -30.92 -37.89 -26.30
N SER A 15 -30.26 -36.80 -26.65
CA SER A 15 -29.61 -36.54 -27.92
C SER A 15 -28.62 -37.64 -28.35
N ARG A 16 -28.80 -38.09 -29.60
CA ARG A 16 -27.76 -38.68 -30.45
C ARG A 16 -26.52 -37.75 -30.42
N PRO A 17 -25.38 -38.20 -29.87
CA PRO A 17 -24.31 -38.70 -30.73
C PRO A 17 -23.46 -39.77 -30.03
N TYR A 18 -23.68 -41.04 -30.37
CA TYR A 18 -22.71 -42.09 -30.08
C TYR A 18 -22.72 -43.09 -31.22
N ARG A 19 -22.27 -42.63 -32.38
CA ARG A 19 -21.96 -43.45 -33.56
C ARG A 19 -21.26 -42.54 -34.56
N GLU A 20 -19.94 -42.42 -34.38
CA GLU A 20 -18.90 -42.07 -35.38
C GLU A 20 -17.69 -41.48 -34.63
N GLY A 21 -16.66 -42.31 -34.41
CA GLY A 21 -15.24 -41.91 -34.38
C GLY A 21 -14.76 -40.72 -33.52
N GLY A 22 -15.56 -40.17 -32.61
CA GLY A 22 -15.18 -39.02 -31.80
C GLY A 22 -14.13 -39.40 -30.76
N PHE A 23 -12.94 -38.82 -30.88
CA PHE A 23 -11.94 -38.79 -29.81
C PHE A 23 -12.61 -38.42 -28.48
N MET A 24 -12.33 -39.17 -27.42
CA MET A 24 -12.75 -38.78 -26.06
C MET A 24 -12.08 -37.45 -25.72
N VAL A 25 -12.80 -36.34 -25.89
CA VAL A 25 -12.39 -35.06 -25.33
C VAL A 25 -12.64 -35.17 -23.82
N PRO A 26 -11.62 -35.07 -22.96
CA PRO A 26 -11.81 -35.05 -21.53
C PRO A 26 -12.85 -33.98 -21.18
N ARG A 27 -13.81 -34.30 -20.30
CA ARG A 27 -14.82 -33.32 -19.84
C ARG A 27 -14.22 -32.09 -19.15
N TRP A 28 -12.92 -32.15 -18.84
CA TRP A 28 -12.08 -31.05 -18.39
C TRP A 28 -10.76 -31.11 -19.17
N SER A 29 -10.63 -30.32 -20.23
CA SER A 29 -9.33 -30.05 -20.84
C SER A 29 -8.64 -28.98 -20.00
N THR A 30 -7.48 -29.27 -19.44
CA THR A 30 -6.58 -28.19 -18.99
C THR A 30 -6.30 -27.29 -20.20
N PRO A 31 -6.34 -25.96 -20.04
CA PRO A 31 -5.88 -25.06 -21.08
C PRO A 31 -4.46 -25.45 -21.54
N PRO A 32 -4.16 -25.36 -22.85
CA PRO A 32 -2.82 -25.65 -23.34
C PRO A 32 -1.84 -24.62 -22.78
N GLU A 33 -0.72 -25.09 -22.22
CA GLU A 33 0.38 -24.23 -21.77
C GLU A 33 1.02 -23.50 -22.97
N ARG A 34 1.44 -22.24 -22.75
CA ARG A 34 2.11 -21.46 -23.78
C ARG A 34 3.43 -22.07 -24.23
N ASN A 35 3.61 -22.18 -25.55
CA ASN A 35 4.90 -22.54 -26.14
C ASN A 35 5.90 -21.35 -26.12
N THR A 36 7.16 -21.60 -26.45
CA THR A 36 8.23 -20.59 -26.45
C THR A 36 7.91 -19.37 -27.33
N GLU A 37 7.28 -19.55 -28.48
CA GLU A 37 6.91 -18.45 -29.38
C GLU A 37 5.75 -17.63 -28.81
N GLU A 38 4.75 -18.30 -28.24
CA GLU A 38 3.59 -17.66 -27.60
C GLU A 38 4.00 -16.78 -26.41
N TRP A 39 5.02 -17.18 -25.64
CA TRP A 39 5.60 -16.34 -24.58
C TRP A 39 6.23 -15.05 -25.13
N VAL A 40 6.98 -15.16 -26.23
CA VAL A 40 7.58 -13.99 -26.89
C VAL A 40 6.50 -13.08 -27.49
N GLN A 41 5.44 -13.65 -28.05
CA GLN A 41 4.30 -12.88 -28.55
C GLN A 41 3.49 -12.24 -27.41
N ALA A 42 3.38 -12.91 -26.26
CA ALA A 42 2.66 -12.40 -25.09
C ALA A 42 3.28 -11.10 -24.56
N PHE A 43 4.59 -10.92 -24.69
CA PHE A 43 5.28 -9.66 -24.35
C PHE A 43 4.67 -8.44 -25.07
N ARG A 44 4.18 -8.62 -26.29
CA ARG A 44 3.51 -7.55 -27.07
C ARG A 44 2.07 -7.31 -26.62
N THR A 45 1.36 -8.35 -26.20
CA THR A 45 -0.11 -8.32 -26.05
C THR A 45 -0.56 -8.15 -24.61
N ASN A 46 0.25 -8.57 -23.64
CA ASN A 46 -0.14 -8.64 -22.23
C ASN A 46 0.57 -7.56 -21.38
N PRO A 47 -0.20 -6.62 -20.79
CA PRO A 47 0.39 -5.55 -19.98
C PRO A 47 1.03 -6.04 -18.67
N ARG A 48 0.76 -7.27 -18.21
CA ARG A 48 1.38 -7.83 -17.00
C ARG A 48 2.87 -8.10 -17.17
N LEU A 49 3.34 -8.23 -18.41
CA LEU A 49 4.77 -8.37 -18.72
C LEU A 49 5.51 -7.02 -18.76
N ALA A 50 4.85 -5.89 -18.50
CA ALA A 50 5.50 -4.58 -18.42
C ALA A 50 6.58 -4.52 -17.32
N VAL A 51 6.50 -5.37 -16.28
CA VAL A 51 7.54 -5.50 -15.26
C VAL A 51 8.86 -6.01 -15.85
N VAL A 52 8.80 -6.93 -16.81
CA VAL A 52 9.98 -7.46 -17.52
C VAL A 52 10.63 -6.35 -18.34
N GLU A 53 9.82 -5.58 -19.05
CA GLU A 53 10.28 -4.40 -19.80
C GLU A 53 10.95 -3.38 -18.88
N ARG A 54 10.38 -3.12 -17.69
CA ARG A 54 10.97 -2.19 -16.73
C ARG A 54 12.35 -2.65 -16.26
N ILE A 55 12.48 -3.91 -15.82
CA ILE A 55 13.76 -4.50 -15.40
C ILE A 55 14.79 -4.43 -16.54
N ALA A 56 14.39 -4.83 -17.74
CA ALA A 56 15.28 -4.86 -18.90
C ALA A 56 15.76 -3.46 -19.30
N SER A 57 14.87 -2.47 -19.27
CA SER A 57 15.21 -1.07 -19.53
C SER A 57 16.16 -0.52 -18.47
N ASP A 58 15.89 -0.74 -17.18
CA ASP A 58 16.74 -0.24 -16.10
C ASP A 58 18.15 -0.88 -16.16
N LEU A 59 18.24 -2.18 -16.46
CA LEU A 59 19.52 -2.88 -16.64
C LEU A 59 20.29 -2.50 -17.91
N SER A 60 19.61 -1.91 -18.90
CA SER A 60 20.26 -1.46 -20.14
C SER A 60 21.04 -0.16 -19.98
N ALA A 61 20.71 0.62 -18.94
CA ALA A 61 21.38 1.86 -18.60
C ALA A 61 22.59 1.67 -17.67
N ALA A 62 22.87 0.43 -17.24
CA ALA A 62 23.98 0.15 -16.35
C ALA A 62 25.32 0.33 -17.06
N ALA A 63 26.15 1.23 -16.53
CA ALA A 63 27.53 1.41 -16.96
C ALA A 63 28.45 0.38 -16.30
N GLY A 64 29.50 -0.01 -17.02
CA GLY A 64 30.56 -0.83 -16.46
C GLY A 64 31.92 -0.33 -16.93
N LYS A 65 32.94 -0.82 -16.23
CA LYS A 65 34.33 -0.42 -16.40
C LYS A 65 35.19 -1.65 -16.64
N LEU A 66 36.22 -1.47 -17.46
CA LEU A 66 37.19 -2.51 -17.75
C LEU A 66 38.42 -2.32 -16.86
N TYR A 67 38.85 -3.38 -16.20
CA TYR A 67 40.05 -3.39 -15.37
C TYR A 67 41.04 -4.41 -15.89
N ARG A 68 42.33 -4.10 -15.74
CA ARG A 68 43.43 -5.05 -15.91
C ARG A 68 43.94 -5.46 -14.55
N ILE A 69 44.06 -6.77 -14.34
CA ILE A 69 44.58 -7.34 -13.09
C ILE A 69 46.10 -7.44 -13.20
N GLY A 70 46.81 -6.64 -12.40
CA GLY A 70 48.27 -6.72 -12.27
C GLY A 70 48.72 -8.01 -11.57
N ARG A 71 50.02 -8.32 -11.63
CA ARG A 71 50.59 -9.52 -10.97
C ARG A 71 50.42 -9.52 -9.45
N ASP A 72 50.26 -8.34 -8.86
CA ASP A 72 50.09 -8.14 -7.42
C ASP A 72 48.60 -8.12 -7.00
N GLY A 73 47.68 -8.34 -7.94
CA GLY A 73 46.24 -8.30 -7.70
C GLY A 73 45.61 -6.91 -7.72
N GLU A 74 46.40 -5.86 -7.99
CA GLU A 74 45.88 -4.51 -8.18
C GLU A 74 45.06 -4.41 -9.47
N GLU A 75 43.86 -3.86 -9.37
CA GLU A 75 42.96 -3.60 -10.49
C GLU A 75 43.27 -2.20 -11.06
N GLN A 76 43.77 -2.13 -12.29
CA GLN A 76 44.00 -0.89 -13.00
C GLN A 76 42.86 -0.65 -14.01
N GLU A 77 42.10 0.44 -13.83
CA GLU A 77 41.08 0.86 -14.80
C GLU A 77 41.71 1.17 -16.16
N LEU A 78 41.09 0.66 -17.22
CA LEU A 78 41.47 0.92 -18.61
C LEU A 78 40.41 1.79 -19.27
N ASP A 79 40.81 2.96 -19.75
CA ASP A 79 39.93 3.88 -20.49
C ASP A 79 39.88 3.57 -22.00
N GLU A 80 40.93 2.94 -22.53
CA GLU A 80 41.07 2.63 -23.96
C GLU A 80 41.43 1.14 -24.15
N HIS A 81 40.55 0.40 -24.80
CA HIS A 81 40.77 -1.01 -25.15
C HIS A 81 39.85 -1.45 -26.30
N PRO A 82 40.27 -2.38 -27.19
CA PRO A 82 39.40 -2.88 -28.27
C PRO A 82 38.07 -3.49 -27.78
N PHE A 83 38.05 -4.00 -26.55
CA PHE A 83 36.81 -4.46 -25.92
C PHE A 83 35.82 -3.32 -25.66
N LEU A 84 36.30 -2.13 -25.27
CA LEU A 84 35.44 -0.97 -25.02
C LEU A 84 34.86 -0.43 -26.33
N GLU A 85 35.66 -0.41 -27.41
CA GLU A 85 35.17 -0.06 -28.75
C GLU A 85 34.08 -1.03 -29.24
N PHE A 86 34.29 -2.33 -29.06
CA PHE A 86 33.30 -3.38 -29.32
C PHE A 86 32.07 -3.24 -28.42
N TRP A 87 32.25 -2.91 -27.14
CA TRP A 87 31.17 -2.76 -26.17
C TRP A 87 30.27 -1.58 -26.52
N ASP A 88 30.84 -0.45 -26.95
CA ASP A 88 30.07 0.72 -27.35
C ASP A 88 29.28 0.49 -28.64
N ASN A 89 29.88 -0.22 -29.62
CA ASN A 89 29.25 -0.55 -30.89
C ASN A 89 29.30 -2.06 -31.17
N PRO A 90 28.50 -2.88 -30.46
CA PRO A 90 28.53 -4.33 -30.59
C PRO A 90 27.81 -4.83 -31.84
N ASN A 91 27.16 -3.95 -32.62
CA ASN A 91 26.50 -4.29 -33.87
C ASN A 91 26.60 -3.12 -34.86
N PRO A 92 26.74 -3.37 -36.17
CA PRO A 92 26.80 -2.33 -37.20
C PRO A 92 25.48 -1.58 -37.43
N LEU A 93 24.34 -2.14 -37.02
CA LEU A 93 23.03 -1.49 -37.18
C LEU A 93 22.79 -0.47 -36.06
N HIS A 94 22.49 0.78 -36.42
CA HIS A 94 22.21 1.87 -35.47
C HIS A 94 21.06 1.57 -34.48
N GLU A 95 20.11 0.72 -34.86
CA GLU A 95 18.98 0.31 -34.00
C GLU A 95 19.40 -0.73 -32.94
N MET A 96 20.48 -1.49 -33.19
CA MET A 96 21.02 -2.52 -32.31
C MET A 96 22.16 -1.94 -31.46
N SER A 97 21.88 -0.84 -30.77
CA SER A 97 22.82 -0.26 -29.81
C SER A 97 23.11 -1.25 -28.67
N ASN A 98 24.22 -1.02 -27.96
CA ASN A 98 24.61 -1.77 -26.78
C ASN A 98 23.45 -1.96 -25.79
N ALA A 99 22.82 -0.85 -25.38
CA ALA A 99 21.66 -0.86 -24.49
C ALA A 99 20.48 -1.68 -25.05
N ALA A 100 20.18 -1.56 -26.35
CA ALA A 100 19.07 -2.28 -26.98
C ALA A 100 19.31 -3.80 -27.00
N LEU A 101 20.54 -4.24 -27.28
CA LEU A 101 20.90 -5.65 -27.29
C LEU A 101 20.78 -6.28 -25.89
N TRP A 102 21.39 -5.69 -24.87
CA TRP A 102 21.31 -6.23 -23.52
C TRP A 102 19.92 -6.14 -22.91
N ARG A 103 19.14 -5.11 -23.27
CA ARG A 103 17.71 -5.07 -22.95
C ARG A 103 16.98 -6.26 -23.56
N LEU A 104 17.21 -6.54 -24.85
CA LEU A 104 16.57 -7.66 -25.54
C LEU A 104 16.96 -9.01 -24.94
N LEU A 105 18.23 -9.19 -24.58
CA LEU A 105 18.71 -10.38 -23.89
C LEU A 105 17.99 -10.60 -22.55
N GLU A 106 17.87 -9.54 -21.74
CA GLU A 106 17.19 -9.62 -20.46
C GLU A 106 15.71 -9.99 -20.61
N ILE A 107 15.04 -9.47 -21.64
CA ILE A 107 13.65 -9.86 -21.95
C ILE A 107 13.59 -11.37 -22.23
N TYR A 108 14.50 -11.91 -23.05
CA TYR A 108 14.53 -13.35 -23.33
C TYR A 108 14.80 -14.20 -22.08
N LEU A 109 15.73 -13.77 -21.23
CA LEU A 109 16.03 -14.43 -19.96
C LEU A 109 14.82 -14.41 -19.00
N ALA A 110 14.15 -13.27 -18.84
CA ALA A 110 13.00 -13.18 -17.95
C ALA A 110 11.78 -13.98 -18.46
N LEU A 111 11.60 -14.08 -19.78
CA LEU A 111 10.49 -14.81 -20.39
C LEU A 111 10.72 -16.33 -20.39
N LYS A 112 11.87 -16.79 -20.88
CA LYS A 112 12.16 -18.22 -21.15
C LYS A 112 13.40 -18.76 -20.45
N GLY A 113 14.12 -17.94 -19.71
CA GLY A 113 15.27 -18.36 -18.91
C GLY A 113 16.52 -18.60 -19.75
N GLU A 114 16.54 -18.16 -21.00
CA GLU A 114 17.68 -18.34 -21.90
C GLU A 114 17.76 -17.16 -22.88
N GLY A 115 18.97 -16.78 -23.25
CA GLY A 115 19.25 -15.70 -24.20
C GLY A 115 20.53 -15.99 -24.96
N TYR A 116 20.52 -15.70 -26.26
CA TYR A 116 21.55 -16.13 -27.21
C TYR A 116 21.97 -15.00 -28.13
N PHE A 117 23.27 -14.76 -28.26
CA PHE A 117 23.85 -13.94 -29.32
C PHE A 117 24.85 -14.77 -30.14
N ILE A 118 24.76 -14.69 -31.46
CA ILE A 118 25.82 -15.21 -32.33
C ILE A 118 26.98 -14.21 -32.30
N ILE A 119 28.19 -14.72 -32.11
CA ILE A 119 29.43 -13.94 -32.07
C ILE A 119 30.11 -14.05 -33.43
N GLU A 120 30.22 -12.94 -34.15
CA GLU A 120 31.06 -12.85 -35.34
C GLU A 120 32.45 -12.38 -34.94
N LYS A 121 33.49 -13.04 -35.46
CA LYS A 121 34.88 -12.84 -35.06
C LYS A 121 35.73 -12.29 -36.20
N ASP A 122 36.75 -11.51 -35.86
CA ASP A 122 37.77 -11.08 -36.82
C ASP A 122 38.74 -12.20 -37.19
N MET A 123 39.69 -11.89 -38.08
CA MET A 123 40.75 -12.81 -38.49
C MET A 123 41.67 -13.25 -37.33
N PHE A 124 41.67 -12.52 -36.22
CA PHE A 124 42.45 -12.82 -35.02
C PHE A 124 41.63 -13.53 -33.92
N GLY A 125 40.38 -13.90 -34.22
CA GLY A 125 39.48 -14.63 -33.31
C GLY A 125 38.80 -13.75 -32.27
N ARG A 126 38.85 -12.42 -32.40
CA ARG A 126 38.23 -11.46 -31.48
C ARG A 126 36.79 -11.15 -31.90
N PRO A 127 35.83 -11.07 -30.97
CA PRO A 127 34.48 -10.61 -31.26
C PRO A 127 34.46 -9.22 -31.91
N VAL A 128 33.73 -9.09 -33.02
CA VAL A 128 33.49 -7.81 -33.72
C VAL A 128 32.01 -7.45 -33.68
N GLU A 129 31.12 -8.44 -33.79
CA GLU A 129 29.68 -8.19 -33.81
C GLU A 129 28.92 -9.23 -32.97
N LEU A 130 27.81 -8.78 -32.37
CA LEU A 130 26.82 -9.61 -31.68
C LEU A 130 25.49 -9.54 -32.42
N TRP A 131 24.98 -10.72 -32.78
CA TRP A 131 23.71 -10.86 -33.48
C TRP A 131 22.69 -11.53 -32.56
N PRO A 132 21.62 -10.81 -32.15
CA PRO A 132 20.63 -11.37 -31.25
C PRO A 132 19.81 -12.46 -31.91
N VAL A 133 19.74 -13.63 -31.27
CA VAL A 133 18.94 -14.76 -31.75
C VAL A 133 17.71 -14.94 -30.87
N PRO A 134 16.50 -14.83 -31.45
CA PRO A 134 15.28 -15.16 -30.73
C PRO A 134 15.30 -16.60 -30.21
N VAL A 135 14.91 -16.79 -28.95
CA VAL A 135 14.94 -18.09 -28.25
C VAL A 135 14.15 -19.21 -28.94
N HIS A 136 13.11 -18.87 -29.69
CA HIS A 136 12.29 -19.83 -30.44
C HIS A 136 12.94 -20.27 -31.76
N TRP A 137 13.97 -19.57 -32.24
CA TRP A 137 14.76 -19.99 -33.41
C TRP A 137 15.77 -21.07 -33.03
N VAL A 138 16.21 -21.11 -31.77
CA VAL A 138 17.07 -22.18 -31.26
C VAL A 138 16.24 -23.44 -31.02
N GLN A 139 16.40 -24.44 -31.89
CA GLN A 139 15.68 -25.71 -31.82
C GLN A 139 16.37 -26.73 -30.91
N MET A 140 17.71 -26.74 -30.92
CA MET A 140 18.50 -27.67 -30.11
C MET A 140 19.67 -26.95 -29.44
N THR A 141 19.84 -27.21 -28.15
CA THR A 141 21.01 -26.83 -27.36
C THR A 141 22.10 -27.91 -27.47
N PRO A 142 23.38 -27.54 -27.28
CA PRO A 142 24.47 -28.50 -27.31
C PRO A 142 24.34 -29.53 -26.19
N TYR A 143 24.79 -30.74 -26.46
CA TYR A 143 24.93 -31.83 -25.49
C TYR A 143 26.28 -32.52 -25.70
N LEU A 144 26.65 -33.47 -24.83
CA LEU A 144 28.00 -34.02 -24.75
C LEU A 144 28.59 -34.49 -26.10
N ASP A 145 27.76 -35.02 -27.00
CA ASP A 145 28.16 -35.53 -28.31
C ASP A 145 27.80 -34.61 -29.50
N HIS A 146 27.31 -33.40 -29.22
CA HIS A 146 26.90 -32.41 -30.23
C HIS A 146 27.19 -30.98 -29.75
N PRO A 147 28.40 -30.44 -29.99
CA PRO A 147 28.83 -29.11 -29.53
C PRO A 147 28.34 -27.99 -30.47
N TYR A 148 27.11 -28.09 -30.95
CA TYR A 148 26.50 -27.08 -31.81
C TYR A 148 25.08 -26.73 -31.37
N TYR A 149 24.75 -25.45 -31.45
CA TYR A 149 23.38 -24.95 -31.44
C TYR A 149 22.77 -25.10 -32.83
N THR A 150 21.53 -25.57 -32.91
CA THR A 150 20.78 -25.59 -34.16
C THR A 150 19.80 -24.43 -34.18
N VAL A 151 20.10 -23.41 -35.01
CA VAL A 151 19.30 -22.19 -35.16
C VAL A 151 18.54 -22.25 -36.47
N ARG A 152 17.23 -22.03 -36.42
CA ARG A 152 16.38 -21.91 -37.61
C ARG A 152 16.30 -20.46 -38.04
N ALA A 153 16.92 -20.14 -39.17
CA ALA A 153 16.84 -18.82 -39.78
C ALA A 153 15.41 -18.52 -40.28
N THR A 154 15.08 -17.25 -40.50
CA THR A 154 13.79 -16.80 -41.05
C THR A 154 13.48 -17.41 -42.42
N SER A 155 14.51 -17.77 -43.19
CA SER A 155 14.39 -18.47 -44.48
C SER A 155 13.96 -19.95 -44.35
N GLY A 156 13.87 -20.48 -43.13
CA GLY A 156 13.58 -21.87 -42.84
C GLY A 156 14.79 -22.80 -42.86
N THR A 157 15.98 -22.28 -43.17
CA THR A 157 17.24 -23.05 -43.16
C THR A 157 17.73 -23.27 -41.73
N LEU A 158 18.28 -24.46 -41.46
CA LEU A 158 18.94 -24.77 -40.20
C LEU A 158 20.43 -24.42 -40.29
N MET A 159 20.88 -23.56 -39.39
CA MET A 159 22.28 -23.18 -39.20
C MET A 159 22.81 -23.88 -37.95
N GLN A 160 24.01 -24.46 -38.06
CA GLN A 160 24.75 -24.97 -36.91
C GLN A 160 25.76 -23.92 -36.46
N VAL A 161 25.67 -23.51 -35.19
CA VAL A 161 26.58 -22.55 -34.57
C VAL A 161 27.37 -23.26 -33.48
N SER A 162 28.70 -23.13 -33.49
CA SER A 162 29.57 -23.73 -32.47
C SER A 162 29.28 -23.16 -31.09
N VAL A 163 29.58 -23.91 -30.03
CA VAL A 163 29.53 -23.40 -28.65
C VAL A 163 30.46 -22.20 -28.46
N ASP A 164 31.60 -22.18 -29.15
CA ASP A 164 32.58 -21.09 -29.04
C ASP A 164 32.14 -19.80 -29.75
N ASP A 165 31.15 -19.88 -30.65
CA ASP A 165 30.66 -18.77 -31.48
C ASP A 165 29.27 -18.28 -31.03
N MET A 166 28.82 -18.74 -29.87
CA MET A 166 27.52 -18.37 -29.29
C MET A 166 27.72 -17.85 -27.87
N PHE A 167 27.33 -16.61 -27.63
CA PHE A 167 27.18 -16.08 -26.28
C PHE A 167 25.85 -16.57 -25.70
N VAL A 168 25.89 -17.20 -24.54
CA VAL A 168 24.71 -17.78 -23.89
C VAL A 168 24.60 -17.36 -22.43
N MET A 169 23.43 -16.88 -22.06
CA MET A 169 23.01 -16.83 -20.67
C MET A 169 21.81 -17.76 -20.49
N LYS A 170 21.82 -18.56 -19.42
CA LYS A 170 20.79 -19.56 -19.16
C LYS A 170 20.56 -19.72 -17.66
N ASP A 171 19.30 -19.62 -17.27
CA ASP A 171 18.79 -19.98 -15.94
C ASP A 171 18.50 -21.48 -15.93
N LEU A 172 19.27 -22.20 -15.11
CA LEU A 172 19.23 -23.66 -15.08
C LEU A 172 17.88 -24.14 -14.53
N ASN A 173 17.21 -24.99 -15.31
CA ASN A 173 15.99 -25.62 -14.89
C ASN A 173 16.30 -26.72 -13.85
N PRO A 174 15.73 -26.68 -12.63
CA PRO A 174 15.96 -27.72 -11.62
C PRO A 174 15.44 -29.10 -12.03
N TYR A 175 14.44 -29.17 -12.90
CA TYR A 175 13.89 -30.44 -13.41
C TYR A 175 14.81 -31.09 -14.45
N ASP A 176 15.45 -30.29 -15.32
CA ASP A 176 16.41 -30.75 -16.31
C ASP A 176 17.49 -29.68 -16.58
N PRO A 177 18.61 -29.72 -15.84
CA PRO A 177 19.66 -28.71 -15.97
C PRO A 177 20.33 -28.68 -17.35
N PHE A 178 20.30 -29.80 -18.07
CA PHE A 178 21.06 -29.99 -19.31
C PHE A 178 20.29 -29.52 -20.56
N ARG A 179 18.97 -29.33 -20.48
CA ARG A 179 18.12 -28.95 -21.63
C ARG A 179 17.93 -27.44 -21.77
N ARG A 180 16.69 -26.95 -21.76
CA ARG A 180 16.33 -25.54 -21.96
C ARG A 180 16.39 -24.79 -20.64
N GLY A 181 16.48 -23.47 -20.71
CA GLY A 181 16.35 -22.62 -19.54
C GLY A 181 14.95 -22.71 -18.93
N LEU A 182 14.79 -22.25 -17.70
CA LEU A 182 13.47 -22.01 -17.10
C LEU A 182 13.30 -20.52 -16.83
N GLY A 183 12.39 -19.88 -17.57
CA GLY A 183 12.09 -18.46 -17.38
C GLY A 183 11.26 -18.21 -16.14
N GLN A 184 11.47 -17.04 -15.51
CA GLN A 184 10.66 -16.61 -14.37
C GLN A 184 9.20 -16.42 -14.77
N SER A 185 8.92 -15.96 -15.99
CA SER A 185 7.54 -15.76 -16.48
C SER A 185 6.76 -17.06 -16.62
N GLU A 186 7.42 -18.19 -16.85
CA GLU A 186 6.76 -19.48 -17.04
C GLU A 186 6.07 -19.97 -15.78
N ALA A 187 6.61 -19.63 -14.60
CA ALA A 187 5.97 -19.94 -13.32
C ALA A 187 4.67 -19.16 -13.07
N LEU A 188 4.46 -18.05 -13.80
CA LEU A 188 3.27 -17.20 -13.73
C LEU A 188 2.32 -17.40 -14.92
N ALA A 189 2.47 -18.51 -15.65
CA ALA A 189 1.69 -18.78 -16.86
C ALA A 189 0.18 -18.63 -16.59
N ASP A 190 -0.31 -19.33 -15.57
CA ASP A 190 -1.73 -19.42 -15.25
C ASP A 190 -2.29 -18.06 -14.81
N GLU A 191 -1.56 -17.28 -14.01
CA GLU A 191 -1.96 -15.96 -13.54
C GLU A 191 -2.04 -14.96 -14.70
N ILE A 192 -1.02 -14.94 -15.56
CA ILE A 192 -0.94 -14.05 -16.72
C ILE A 192 -2.04 -14.39 -17.74
N GLU A 193 -2.29 -15.67 -17.96
CA GLU A 193 -3.38 -16.15 -18.81
C GLU A 193 -4.75 -15.84 -18.22
N THR A 194 -4.92 -16.03 -16.90
CA THR A 194 -6.17 -15.72 -16.20
C THR A 194 -6.51 -14.24 -16.34
N ASP A 195 -5.55 -13.31 -16.15
CA ASP A 195 -5.78 -11.88 -16.37
C ASP A 195 -6.11 -11.58 -17.84
N GLU A 196 -5.47 -12.26 -18.80
CA GLU A 196 -5.77 -12.09 -20.22
C GLU A 196 -7.19 -12.57 -20.56
N TYR A 197 -7.61 -13.74 -20.06
CA TYR A 197 -8.96 -14.25 -20.25
C TYR A 197 -9.99 -13.36 -19.57
N ALA A 198 -9.71 -12.87 -18.36
CA ALA A 198 -10.56 -11.90 -17.67
C ALA A 198 -10.69 -10.60 -18.47
N ALA A 199 -9.60 -10.07 -19.03
CA ALA A 199 -9.60 -8.88 -19.87
C ALA A 199 -10.37 -9.10 -21.18
N LYS A 200 -10.18 -10.25 -21.85
CA LYS A 200 -10.92 -10.63 -23.06
C LYS A 200 -12.40 -10.81 -22.76
N PHE A 201 -12.75 -11.42 -21.62
CA PHE A 201 -14.12 -11.55 -21.15
C PHE A 201 -14.74 -10.18 -20.91
N GLN A 202 -14.08 -9.29 -20.18
CA GLN A 202 -14.54 -7.91 -19.95
C GLN A 202 -14.73 -7.16 -21.28
N LYS A 203 -13.74 -7.23 -22.19
CA LYS A 203 -13.84 -6.61 -23.51
C LYS A 203 -15.03 -7.16 -24.30
N ARG A 204 -15.23 -8.48 -24.31
CA ARG A 204 -16.38 -9.12 -24.98
C ARG A 204 -17.70 -8.78 -24.32
N PHE A 205 -17.73 -8.67 -22.99
CA PHE A 205 -18.88 -8.24 -22.22
C PHE A 205 -19.27 -6.82 -22.63
N PHE A 206 -18.35 -5.86 -22.60
CA PHE A 206 -18.63 -4.48 -23.01
C PHE A 206 -18.91 -4.30 -24.51
N PHE A 207 -18.29 -5.12 -25.37
CA PHE A 207 -18.45 -5.03 -26.81
C PHE A 207 -19.74 -5.68 -27.30
N ASN A 208 -20.11 -6.83 -26.73
CA ASN A 208 -21.27 -7.58 -27.16
C ASN A 208 -22.53 -7.31 -26.33
N ASP A 209 -22.41 -6.78 -25.10
CA ASP A 209 -23.49 -6.56 -24.11
C ASP A 209 -24.61 -7.63 -24.13
N ALA A 210 -24.20 -8.88 -24.34
CA ALA A 210 -25.12 -9.97 -24.64
C ALA A 210 -24.68 -11.24 -23.92
N THR A 211 -24.47 -11.15 -22.61
CA THR A 211 -24.95 -12.22 -21.75
C THR A 211 -26.46 -11.99 -21.60
N PRO A 212 -27.32 -12.91 -22.06
CA PRO A 212 -28.74 -12.82 -21.74
C PRO A 212 -28.87 -13.06 -20.24
N ASN A 213 -28.75 -12.01 -19.44
CA ASN A 213 -29.13 -12.01 -18.04
C ASN A 213 -30.67 -12.02 -17.92
N LEU A 214 -31.38 -12.37 -19.00
CA LEU A 214 -32.77 -12.07 -19.22
C LEU A 214 -33.44 -13.31 -19.81
N VAL A 215 -34.23 -14.00 -18.99
CA VAL A 215 -35.14 -15.01 -19.50
C VAL A 215 -36.44 -14.30 -19.82
N ILE A 216 -36.65 -14.10 -21.13
CA ILE A 216 -37.86 -13.48 -21.66
C ILE A 216 -38.88 -14.59 -21.87
N SER A 217 -39.86 -14.67 -20.96
CA SER A 217 -40.93 -15.64 -21.05
C SER A 217 -42.10 -15.05 -21.83
N MET A 218 -42.45 -15.68 -22.95
CA MET A 218 -43.58 -15.30 -23.82
C MET A 218 -44.59 -16.45 -23.91
N PRO A 219 -45.41 -16.67 -22.85
CA PRO A 219 -46.42 -17.72 -22.89
C PRO A 219 -47.44 -17.45 -24.02
N LYS A 220 -47.75 -18.48 -24.83
CA LYS A 220 -48.65 -18.45 -26.02
C LYS A 220 -48.08 -17.85 -27.32
N SER A 221 -46.77 -17.61 -27.43
CA SER A 221 -46.13 -17.11 -28.66
C SER A 221 -45.85 -18.22 -29.71
N THR A 222 -46.03 -17.90 -30.99
CA THR A 222 -45.66 -18.80 -32.12
C THR A 222 -44.14 -18.76 -32.40
N GLU A 223 -43.61 -19.76 -33.10
CA GLU A 223 -42.18 -19.83 -33.45
C GLU A 223 -41.72 -18.65 -34.33
N GLU A 224 -42.57 -18.20 -35.26
CA GLU A 224 -42.28 -17.04 -36.11
C GLU A 224 -42.25 -15.71 -35.34
N GLN A 225 -43.09 -15.57 -34.30
CA GLN A 225 -43.06 -14.41 -33.42
C GLN A 225 -41.76 -14.39 -32.58
N ARG A 226 -41.32 -15.55 -32.08
CA ARG A 226 -40.05 -15.66 -31.35
C ARG A 226 -38.84 -15.35 -32.23
N LYS A 227 -38.81 -15.80 -33.49
CA LYS A 227 -37.73 -15.49 -34.44
C LYS A 227 -37.68 -14.01 -34.80
N ARG A 228 -38.83 -13.37 -35.06
CA ARG A 228 -38.92 -11.92 -35.32
C ARG A 228 -38.48 -11.10 -34.12
N PHE A 229 -38.98 -11.43 -32.93
CA PHE A 229 -38.59 -10.77 -31.70
C PHE A 229 -37.08 -10.90 -31.43
N ARG A 230 -36.51 -12.10 -31.63
CA ARG A 230 -35.05 -12.30 -31.50
C ARG A 230 -34.26 -11.45 -32.49
N ALA A 231 -34.72 -11.33 -33.74
CA ALA A 231 -34.05 -10.51 -34.74
C ALA A 231 -34.12 -9.02 -34.39
N GLU A 232 -35.29 -8.50 -34.02
CA GLU A 232 -35.49 -7.11 -33.58
C GLU A 232 -34.70 -6.79 -32.31
N TRP A 233 -34.66 -7.73 -31.35
CA TRP A 233 -33.86 -7.61 -30.14
C TRP A 233 -32.36 -7.54 -30.45
N LEU A 234 -31.86 -8.45 -31.29
CA LEU A 234 -30.45 -8.44 -31.72
C LEU A 234 -30.09 -7.22 -32.57
N GLU A 235 -31.03 -6.64 -33.32
CA GLU A 235 -30.79 -5.41 -34.08
C GLU A 235 -30.70 -4.19 -33.16
N ARG A 236 -31.60 -4.10 -32.17
CA ARG A 236 -31.67 -2.94 -31.26
C ARG A 236 -30.61 -2.95 -30.17
N PHE A 237 -30.29 -4.11 -29.60
CA PHE A 237 -29.39 -4.23 -28.45
C PHE A 237 -27.96 -4.61 -28.79
N ARG A 238 -27.62 -4.72 -30.08
CA ARG A 238 -26.24 -4.99 -30.50
C ARG A 238 -25.45 -3.69 -30.58
N GLY A 239 -24.34 -3.64 -29.83
CA GLY A 239 -23.35 -2.57 -29.89
C GLY A 239 -23.27 -1.74 -28.61
N HIS A 240 -22.07 -1.22 -28.33
CA HIS A 240 -21.70 -0.54 -27.08
C HIS A 240 -22.60 0.65 -26.69
N PHE A 241 -23.24 1.32 -27.66
CA PHE A 241 -24.08 2.49 -27.42
C PHE A 241 -25.56 2.17 -27.11
N ASN A 242 -26.01 0.92 -27.28
CA ASN A 242 -27.43 0.54 -27.13
C ASN A 242 -27.71 -0.31 -25.87
N SER A 243 -26.74 -0.39 -24.96
CA SER A 243 -26.71 -1.19 -23.73
C SER A 243 -27.72 -0.77 -22.65
N HIS A 244 -28.50 0.29 -22.89
CA HIS A 244 -29.57 0.79 -22.01
C HIS A 244 -30.90 1.04 -22.73
N GLY A 245 -31.11 0.43 -23.90
CA GLY A 245 -32.39 0.55 -24.61
C GLY A 245 -33.55 -0.04 -23.79
N VAL A 246 -34.70 0.64 -23.78
CA VAL A 246 -35.93 0.06 -23.25
C VAL A 246 -36.73 -0.46 -24.44
N ALA A 247 -36.88 -1.79 -24.55
CA ALA A 247 -37.76 -2.38 -25.55
C ALA A 247 -39.17 -2.51 -24.99
N THR A 248 -40.11 -1.77 -25.57
CA THR A 248 -41.55 -1.96 -25.33
C THR A 248 -42.08 -3.01 -26.31
N VAL A 249 -42.80 -4.01 -25.78
CA VAL A 249 -43.34 -5.12 -26.57
C VAL A 249 -44.85 -5.17 -26.37
N ASN A 250 -45.60 -5.39 -27.46
CA ASN A 250 -47.05 -5.57 -27.40
C ASN A 250 -47.38 -7.03 -27.02
N GLY A 251 -47.46 -7.32 -25.72
CA GLY A 251 -47.88 -8.62 -25.16
C GLY A 251 -47.53 -8.81 -23.68
N GLU A 252 -48.10 -9.84 -23.03
CA GLU A 252 -47.69 -10.27 -21.68
C GLU A 252 -46.29 -10.91 -21.75
N VAL A 253 -45.25 -10.11 -21.51
CA VAL A 253 -43.87 -10.57 -21.48
C VAL A 253 -43.35 -10.44 -20.06
N ILE A 254 -42.95 -11.56 -19.45
CA ILE A 254 -42.29 -11.56 -18.14
C ILE A 254 -40.79 -11.59 -18.37
N VAL A 255 -40.13 -10.54 -17.88
CA VAL A 255 -38.70 -10.32 -18.02
C VAL A 255 -38.04 -10.62 -16.67
N ASN A 256 -37.45 -11.80 -16.53
CA ASN A 256 -36.73 -12.17 -15.31
C ASN A 256 -35.24 -11.90 -15.49
N LYS A 257 -34.69 -11.02 -14.66
CA LYS A 257 -33.24 -10.78 -14.60
C LYS A 257 -32.59 -11.94 -13.82
N ILE A 258 -31.88 -12.81 -14.52
CA ILE A 258 -31.04 -13.87 -13.96
C ILE A 258 -29.60 -13.44 -14.17
N GLY A 259 -29.01 -12.76 -13.18
CA GLY A 259 -27.60 -12.42 -13.24
C GLY A 259 -27.20 -11.32 -12.28
N ASP A 260 -26.17 -11.59 -11.51
CA ASP A 260 -25.45 -10.63 -10.69
C ASP A 260 -24.77 -9.58 -11.59
N THR A 261 -24.67 -8.35 -11.10
CA THR A 261 -23.98 -7.27 -11.81
C THR A 261 -22.47 -7.49 -11.76
N MET A 262 -21.69 -6.97 -12.72
CA MET A 262 -20.21 -7.05 -12.70
C MET A 262 -19.58 -6.55 -11.39
N LYS A 263 -20.32 -5.76 -10.60
CA LYS A 263 -19.94 -5.28 -9.27
C LYS A 263 -19.92 -6.40 -8.22
N ASP A 264 -20.69 -7.47 -8.44
CA ASP A 264 -20.85 -8.61 -7.53
C ASP A 264 -19.81 -9.73 -7.79
N MET A 265 -19.15 -9.74 -8.96
CA MET A 265 -18.12 -10.74 -9.31
C MET A 265 -16.70 -10.39 -8.81
N ASP A 266 -16.53 -9.31 -8.06
CA ASP A 266 -15.25 -8.80 -7.51
C ASP A 266 -14.03 -8.87 -8.48
N MET A 267 -14.27 -8.71 -9.78
CA MET A 267 -13.23 -8.91 -10.79
C MET A 267 -12.13 -7.84 -10.73
N VAL A 268 -12.41 -6.67 -10.15
CA VAL A 268 -11.41 -5.59 -10.00
C VAL A 268 -10.37 -5.99 -8.97
N ASN A 269 -10.79 -6.47 -7.79
CA ASN A 269 -9.85 -6.93 -6.77
C ASN A 269 -9.07 -8.16 -7.26
N GLY A 270 -9.71 -9.08 -7.99
CA GLY A 270 -8.99 -10.21 -8.61
C GLY A 270 -7.86 -9.77 -9.55
N ARG A 271 -8.07 -8.71 -10.34
CA ARG A 271 -7.03 -8.17 -11.24
C ARG A 271 -5.96 -7.35 -10.51
N ILE A 272 -6.29 -6.73 -9.38
CA ILE A 272 -5.31 -6.10 -8.49
C ILE A 272 -4.45 -7.17 -7.83
N PHE A 273 -5.06 -8.24 -7.32
CA PHE A 273 -4.37 -9.38 -6.73
C PHE A 273 -3.39 -10.03 -7.72
N ILE A 274 -3.84 -10.34 -8.94
CA ILE A 274 -2.94 -10.90 -9.98
C ILE A 274 -1.83 -9.91 -10.35
N ARG A 275 -2.11 -8.60 -10.42
CA ARG A 275 -1.06 -7.60 -10.65
C ARG A 275 0.02 -7.69 -9.58
N ASP A 276 -0.38 -7.64 -8.32
CA ASP A 276 0.53 -7.56 -7.19
C ASP A 276 1.31 -8.87 -7.05
N ALA A 277 0.68 -10.03 -7.29
CA ALA A 277 1.36 -11.32 -7.37
C ALA A 277 2.44 -11.37 -8.46
N VAL A 278 2.17 -10.83 -9.66
CA VAL A 278 3.17 -10.74 -10.73
C VAL A 278 4.33 -9.83 -10.31
N LEU A 279 4.07 -8.70 -9.67
CA LEU A 279 5.12 -7.79 -9.18
C LEU A 279 6.01 -8.43 -8.10
N GLU A 280 5.38 -9.10 -7.14
CA GLU A 280 6.05 -9.83 -6.06
C GLU A 280 6.96 -10.93 -6.58
N HIS A 281 6.51 -11.69 -7.59
CA HIS A 281 7.29 -12.77 -8.20
C HIS A 281 8.60 -12.28 -8.85
N PHE A 282 8.58 -11.12 -9.49
CA PHE A 282 9.79 -10.49 -10.04
C PHE A 282 10.58 -9.68 -9.00
N GLY A 283 10.07 -9.55 -7.76
CA GLY A 283 10.66 -8.77 -6.69
C GLY A 283 10.60 -7.25 -6.93
N VAL A 284 9.71 -6.79 -7.82
CA VAL A 284 9.61 -5.36 -8.19
C VAL A 284 8.57 -4.67 -7.32
N PRO A 285 8.93 -3.67 -6.52
CA PRO A 285 7.97 -2.90 -5.76
C PRO A 285 6.99 -2.15 -6.66
N ARG A 286 5.73 -2.02 -6.23
CA ARG A 286 4.66 -1.32 -6.97
C ARG A 286 4.99 0.15 -7.25
N GLU A 287 5.78 0.77 -6.39
CA GLU A 287 6.22 2.15 -6.48
C GLU A 287 7.08 2.37 -7.73
N ILE A 288 7.92 1.39 -8.11
CA ILE A 288 8.76 1.44 -9.31
C ILE A 288 7.91 1.40 -10.59
N MET A 289 6.76 0.71 -10.53
CA MET A 289 5.80 0.64 -11.63
C MET A 289 4.85 1.84 -11.69
N GLY A 290 5.07 2.88 -10.87
CA GLY A 290 4.27 4.10 -10.86
C GLY A 290 2.93 3.98 -10.13
N ILE A 291 2.74 2.92 -9.33
CA ILE A 291 1.53 2.72 -8.53
C ILE A 291 1.77 3.32 -7.15
N THR A 292 1.34 4.57 -6.95
CA THR A 292 1.64 5.36 -5.74
C THR A 292 0.48 5.44 -4.76
N GLU A 293 -0.25 4.34 -4.55
CA GLU A 293 -1.30 4.28 -3.53
C GLU A 293 -0.64 4.34 -2.14
N SER A 294 -0.70 5.50 -1.47
CA SER A 294 -0.13 5.73 -0.13
C SER A 294 1.40 5.64 0.02
N SER A 295 2.17 5.76 -1.07
CA SER A 295 3.64 5.86 -0.98
C SER A 295 4.08 7.27 -0.58
N ASN A 296 4.99 7.37 0.39
CA ASN A 296 5.72 8.59 0.73
C ASN A 296 7.15 8.53 0.14
N ARG A 297 7.93 9.62 0.31
CA ARG A 297 9.29 9.69 -0.22
C ARG A 297 10.20 8.61 0.37
N ALA A 298 10.14 8.41 1.68
CA ALA A 298 10.95 7.42 2.38
C ALA A 298 10.64 5.98 1.92
N THR A 299 9.37 5.65 1.69
CA THR A 299 8.97 4.34 1.16
C THR A 299 9.40 4.17 -0.30
N SER A 300 9.42 5.24 -1.09
CA SER A 300 9.89 5.22 -2.48
C SER A 300 11.41 5.03 -2.56
N GLU A 301 12.17 5.72 -1.71
CA GLU A 301 13.64 5.56 -1.62
C GLU A 301 14.00 4.16 -1.12
N ALA A 302 13.29 3.65 -0.10
CA ALA A 302 13.45 2.27 0.36
C ALA A 302 13.10 1.25 -0.73
N ALA A 303 12.04 1.48 -1.50
CA ALA A 303 11.66 0.62 -2.62
C ALA A 303 12.73 0.61 -3.73
N GLN A 304 13.31 1.77 -4.07
CA GLN A 304 14.42 1.86 -5.02
C GLN A 304 15.65 1.10 -4.54
N TYR A 305 15.98 1.22 -3.25
CA TYR A 305 17.08 0.49 -2.64
C TYR A 305 16.87 -1.04 -2.72
N ILE A 306 15.70 -1.53 -2.29
CA ILE A 306 15.35 -2.96 -2.34
C ILE A 306 15.39 -3.49 -3.78
N TYR A 307 14.82 -2.74 -4.72
CA TYR A 307 14.79 -3.10 -6.13
C TYR A 307 16.20 -3.19 -6.73
N ALA A 308 17.06 -2.18 -6.49
CA ALA A 308 18.42 -2.18 -6.98
C ALA A 308 19.25 -3.34 -6.38
N GLN A 309 19.16 -3.53 -5.06
CA GLN A 309 19.95 -4.54 -4.35
C GLN A 309 19.52 -5.97 -4.65
N ASN A 310 18.21 -6.24 -4.68
CA ASN A 310 17.68 -7.61 -4.76
C ASN A 310 17.35 -8.06 -6.19
N VAL A 311 17.02 -7.12 -7.09
CA VAL A 311 16.61 -7.46 -8.47
C VAL A 311 17.71 -7.11 -9.47
N LEU A 312 18.18 -5.87 -9.47
CA LEU A 312 19.08 -5.39 -10.53
C LEU A 312 20.52 -5.90 -10.34
N MET A 313 21.11 -5.73 -9.16
CA MET A 313 22.50 -6.10 -8.90
C MET A 313 22.80 -7.60 -9.12
N PRO A 314 21.96 -8.56 -8.67
CA PRO A 314 22.21 -9.97 -8.93
C PRO A 314 22.15 -10.31 -10.42
N ARG A 315 21.31 -9.62 -11.20
CA ARG A 315 21.24 -9.79 -12.67
C ARG A 315 22.49 -9.22 -13.35
N LEU A 316 22.94 -8.03 -12.93
CA LEU A 316 24.19 -7.44 -13.42
C LEU A 316 25.39 -8.32 -13.11
N LYS A 317 25.50 -8.86 -11.89
CA LYS A 317 26.58 -9.80 -11.51
C LYS A 317 26.56 -11.07 -12.35
N ARG A 318 25.39 -11.65 -12.61
CA ARG A 318 25.28 -12.82 -13.53
C ARG A 318 25.72 -12.47 -14.95
N ARG A 319 25.36 -11.29 -15.45
CA ARG A 319 25.81 -10.80 -16.76
C ARG A 319 27.31 -10.54 -16.80
N GLU A 320 27.85 -9.92 -15.75
CA GLU A 320 29.27 -9.69 -15.54
C GLU A 320 30.05 -11.00 -15.62
N GLU A 321 29.61 -12.02 -14.88
CA GLU A 321 30.22 -13.35 -14.93
C GLU A 321 30.16 -13.97 -16.34
N ALA A 322 29.04 -13.82 -17.04
CA ALA A 322 28.90 -14.34 -18.40
C ALA A 322 29.86 -13.64 -19.39
N ILE A 323 29.97 -12.31 -19.31
CA ILE A 323 30.89 -11.50 -20.13
C ILE A 323 32.34 -11.88 -19.83
N ASN A 324 32.70 -11.98 -18.54
CA ASN A 324 34.04 -12.34 -18.08
C ASN A 324 34.44 -13.77 -18.49
N LYS A 325 33.48 -14.71 -18.57
CA LYS A 325 33.74 -16.11 -18.93
C LYS A 325 33.72 -16.37 -20.44
N GLN A 326 32.88 -15.67 -21.20
CA GLN A 326 32.65 -15.98 -22.61
C GLN A 326 33.25 -14.97 -23.58
N LEU A 327 33.23 -13.66 -23.28
CA LEU A 327 33.67 -12.62 -24.23
C LEU A 327 35.08 -12.13 -23.93
N LEU A 328 35.38 -11.73 -22.69
CA LEU A 328 36.67 -11.14 -22.33
C LEU A 328 37.90 -12.02 -22.59
N PRO A 329 37.86 -13.35 -22.40
CA PRO A 329 39.02 -14.20 -22.65
C PRO A 329 39.49 -14.15 -24.12
N MET A 330 38.61 -13.76 -25.05
CA MET A 330 38.95 -13.59 -26.47
C MET A 330 39.75 -12.30 -26.73
N PHE A 331 39.80 -11.37 -25.77
CA PHE A 331 40.53 -10.10 -25.86
C PHE A 331 41.82 -10.08 -25.02
N GLY A 332 41.90 -10.89 -23.95
CA GLY A 332 43.10 -11.04 -23.13
C GLY A 332 42.83 -11.82 -21.83
N PRO A 333 43.86 -12.48 -21.24
CA PRO A 333 43.70 -13.28 -20.03
C PRO A 333 43.70 -12.47 -18.71
N ASP A 334 44.09 -11.19 -18.75
CA ASP A 334 44.34 -10.31 -17.61
C ASP A 334 43.24 -9.25 -17.41
N LEU A 335 42.10 -9.41 -18.07
CA LEU A 335 41.02 -8.43 -18.10
C LEU A 335 39.82 -8.88 -17.26
N ILE A 336 39.19 -7.91 -16.58
CA ILE A 336 37.94 -8.13 -15.85
C ILE A 336 36.99 -6.95 -16.08
N TRP A 337 35.75 -7.27 -16.43
CA TRP A 337 34.67 -6.30 -16.51
C TRP A 337 33.93 -6.25 -15.18
N ARG A 338 33.64 -5.05 -14.69
CA ARG A 338 32.81 -4.82 -13.50
C ARG A 338 31.71 -3.82 -13.82
N TYR A 339 30.48 -4.11 -13.41
CA TYR A 339 29.43 -3.08 -13.43
C TYR A 339 29.61 -2.13 -12.24
N GLU A 340 29.25 -0.86 -12.46
CA GLU A 340 29.17 0.11 -11.37
C GLU A 340 28.05 -0.29 -10.40
N ASP A 341 28.23 0.04 -9.12
CA ASP A 341 27.19 -0.19 -8.12
C ASP A 341 26.06 0.82 -8.31
N ILE A 342 24.93 0.31 -8.83
CA ILE A 342 23.72 1.08 -9.09
C ILE A 342 22.82 1.21 -7.85
N VAL A 343 23.19 0.61 -6.71
CA VAL A 343 22.41 0.73 -5.48
C VAL A 343 22.46 2.17 -4.99
N PRO A 344 21.30 2.86 -4.87
CA PRO A 344 21.28 4.21 -4.33
C PRO A 344 21.85 4.20 -2.91
N ARG A 345 22.94 4.95 -2.69
CA ARG A 345 23.48 5.15 -1.35
C ARG A 345 22.46 5.91 -0.51
N ASN A 346 22.24 5.46 0.72
CA ASN A 346 21.39 6.17 1.66
C ASN A 346 22.13 7.44 2.12
N GLN A 347 21.90 8.54 1.40
CA GLN A 347 22.56 9.81 1.66
C GLN A 347 22.32 10.32 3.09
N GLU A 348 21.21 9.95 3.72
CA GLU A 348 20.90 10.34 5.10
C GLU A 348 21.73 9.54 6.11
N PHE A 349 21.90 8.23 5.87
CA PHE A 349 22.80 7.40 6.65
C PHE A 349 24.27 7.83 6.48
N ASP A 350 24.72 8.06 5.25
CA ASP A 350 26.09 8.51 4.98
C ASP A 350 26.37 9.90 5.57
N LYS A 351 25.38 10.81 5.55
CA LYS A 351 25.43 12.11 6.24
C LYS A 351 25.53 11.96 7.75
N ALA A 352 24.71 11.09 8.35
CA ALA A 352 24.75 10.83 9.78
C ALA A 352 26.12 10.26 10.19
N VAL A 353 26.60 9.22 9.49
CA VAL A 353 27.93 8.64 9.76
C VAL A 353 29.05 9.65 9.57
N GLY A 354 28.98 10.48 8.52
CA GLY A 354 29.98 11.53 8.26
C GLY A 354 29.98 12.62 9.34
N LEU A 355 28.81 13.14 9.73
CA LEU A 355 28.67 14.20 10.73
C LEU A 355 28.92 13.70 12.15
N ASP A 356 28.35 12.55 12.53
CA ASP A 356 28.53 11.96 13.86
C ASP A 356 29.96 11.45 14.03
N GLY A 357 30.54 10.82 13.01
CA GLY A 357 31.94 10.38 13.02
C GLY A 357 32.91 11.56 13.12
N TRP A 358 32.62 12.68 12.43
CA TRP A 358 33.37 13.92 12.59
C TRP A 358 33.22 14.52 14.00
N ASN A 359 31.99 14.60 14.51
CA ASN A 359 31.70 15.18 15.82
C ASN A 359 32.27 14.34 16.98
N ALA A 360 32.34 13.02 16.82
CA ALA A 360 32.94 12.09 17.77
C ALA A 360 34.48 12.00 17.67
N GLY A 361 35.10 12.66 16.69
CA GLY A 361 36.54 12.60 16.45
C GLY A 361 37.04 11.26 15.91
N LEU A 362 36.15 10.42 15.36
CA LEU A 362 36.48 9.12 14.76
C LEU A 362 36.90 9.24 13.29
N LEU A 363 36.41 10.26 12.58
CA LEU A 363 36.73 10.51 11.18
C LEU A 363 37.53 11.81 11.04
N THR A 364 38.44 11.84 10.06
CA THR A 364 39.07 13.09 9.63
C THR A 364 38.06 13.97 8.87
N LYS A 365 38.39 15.25 8.72
CA LYS A 365 37.54 16.19 7.96
C LYS A 365 37.35 15.74 6.51
N ASP A 366 38.38 15.17 5.89
CA ASP A 366 38.30 14.69 4.51
C ASP A 366 37.52 13.38 4.39
N GLU A 367 37.66 12.45 5.34
CA GLU A 367 36.83 11.23 5.38
C GLU A 367 35.35 11.55 5.58
N ALA A 368 35.03 12.56 6.41
CA ALA A 368 33.66 13.05 6.58
C ALA A 368 33.14 13.73 5.31
N ARG A 369 33.97 14.52 4.60
CA ARG A 369 33.61 15.17 3.32
C ARG A 369 33.38 14.17 2.20
N GLU A 370 34.17 13.11 2.14
CA GLU A 370 34.00 12.02 1.19
C GLU A 370 32.63 11.35 1.35
N LYS A 371 32.24 11.04 2.60
CA LYS A 371 30.90 10.49 2.91
C LYS A 371 29.76 11.46 2.58
N LEU A 372 30.03 12.77 2.65
CA LEU A 372 29.09 13.82 2.23
C LEU A 372 29.08 14.09 0.72
N GLY A 373 29.92 13.40 -0.07
CA GLY A 373 30.04 13.60 -1.51
C GLY A 373 30.69 14.94 -1.90
N MET A 374 31.46 15.53 -1.00
CA MET A 374 32.18 16.78 -1.22
C MET A 374 33.64 16.53 -1.60
N PRO A 375 34.24 17.37 -2.46
CA PRO A 375 35.68 17.26 -2.75
C PRO A 375 36.51 17.48 -1.48
N PRO A 376 37.70 16.83 -1.38
CA PRO A 376 38.60 16.98 -0.23
C PRO A 376 38.97 18.45 0.01
N ALA A 377 39.24 18.80 1.27
CA ALA A 377 39.54 20.17 1.64
C ALA A 377 40.90 20.61 1.05
N PRO A 378 41.00 21.82 0.45
CA PRO A 378 42.26 22.29 -0.12
C PRO A 378 43.42 22.43 0.87
N VAL A 379 43.11 22.63 2.17
CA VAL A 379 44.08 22.74 3.27
C VAL A 379 43.46 22.16 4.55
N GLY A 380 44.21 21.33 5.28
CA GLY A 380 43.82 20.84 6.62
C GLY A 380 42.71 19.79 6.61
N GLY A 381 42.74 18.86 5.65
CA GLY A 381 41.79 17.76 5.51
C GLY A 381 42.00 16.58 6.47
N ASP A 382 43.26 16.24 6.77
CA ASP A 382 43.65 15.19 7.71
C ASP A 382 43.71 15.69 9.17
N VAL A 383 42.64 16.33 9.62
CA VAL A 383 42.53 16.85 10.99
C VAL A 383 41.35 16.16 11.65
N TYR A 384 41.48 15.78 12.93
CA TYR A 384 40.38 15.27 13.76
C TYR A 384 39.78 16.38 14.60
N LYS A 385 38.46 16.35 14.84
CA LYS A 385 37.81 17.22 15.81
C LYS A 385 38.13 16.72 17.23
N THR A 386 38.70 17.59 18.07
CA THR A 386 38.88 17.32 19.51
C THR A 386 38.19 18.43 20.31
N THR A 387 37.47 18.04 21.36
CA THR A 387 36.76 18.97 22.25
C THR A 387 37.47 18.99 23.60
N PHE A 388 37.81 20.17 24.14
CA PHE A 388 38.48 20.35 25.44
C PHE A 388 37.46 20.75 26.53
N SER A 389 36.31 20.10 26.60
CA SER A 389 35.17 20.62 27.37
C SER A 389 34.64 19.65 28.41
N ASP A 390 35.51 19.07 29.24
CA ASP A 390 35.11 18.46 30.51
C ASP A 390 36.22 18.67 31.55
N VAL A 391 35.99 19.56 32.51
CA VAL A 391 36.89 19.76 33.67
C VAL A 391 36.34 18.95 34.83
N PHE A 392 36.97 17.82 35.12
CA PHE A 392 36.67 17.00 36.29
C PHE A 392 37.38 17.59 37.51
N VAL A 393 36.59 17.98 38.53
CA VAL A 393 37.07 18.58 39.77
C VAL A 393 36.89 17.56 40.90
N HIS A 394 37.90 17.34 41.74
CA HIS A 394 37.78 16.48 42.91
C HIS A 394 37.03 17.20 44.05
N GLU A 395 36.41 16.46 44.97
CA GLU A 395 35.61 17.03 46.07
C GLU A 395 36.41 18.00 46.98
N ASP A 396 37.73 17.81 47.06
CA ASP A 396 38.65 18.62 47.87
C ASP A 396 39.22 19.86 47.14
N ASP A 397 38.92 20.02 45.84
CA ASP A 397 39.45 21.14 45.05
C ASP A 397 38.56 22.39 45.15
N ASP A 398 39.17 23.56 45.39
CA ASP A 398 38.47 24.84 45.44
C ASP A 398 38.04 25.29 44.02
N PRO A 399 36.73 25.31 43.70
CA PRO A 399 36.24 25.67 42.36
C PRO A 399 36.55 27.12 41.99
N ALA A 400 36.71 27.99 42.99
CA ALA A 400 37.02 29.40 42.78
C ALA A 400 38.50 29.57 42.39
N ALA A 401 39.42 28.82 43.03
CA ALA A 401 40.83 28.83 42.68
C ALA A 401 41.08 28.27 41.27
N LEU A 402 40.36 27.21 40.88
CA LEU A 402 40.42 26.62 39.53
C LEU A 402 39.84 27.55 38.46
N SER A 403 38.73 28.24 38.75
CA SER A 403 38.16 29.24 37.84
C SER A 403 39.11 30.44 37.63
N VAL A 404 39.82 30.86 38.67
CA VAL A 404 40.82 31.94 38.59
C VAL A 404 42.07 31.50 37.82
N ALA A 405 42.52 30.25 37.98
CA ALA A 405 43.62 29.70 37.20
C ALA A 405 43.28 29.57 35.70
N ALA A 406 42.04 29.16 35.37
CA ALA A 406 41.53 29.10 34.01
C ALA A 406 41.33 30.49 33.39
N ALA A 407 40.85 31.47 34.16
CA ALA A 407 40.70 32.86 33.73
C ALA A 407 42.07 33.55 33.49
N ASN A 408 43.11 33.18 34.24
CA ASN A 408 44.44 33.76 34.08
C ASN A 408 45.19 33.26 32.81
N LEU A 409 44.76 32.16 32.20
CA LEU A 409 45.26 31.75 30.87
C LEU A 409 44.71 32.62 29.73
N GLN A 410 43.65 33.41 29.97
CA GLN A 410 43.03 34.27 28.96
C GLN A 410 43.65 35.68 28.88
N TYR A 411 44.68 35.99 29.68
CA TYR A 411 45.37 37.29 29.70
C TYR A 411 46.79 37.26 29.08
N ALA A 412 46.97 36.54 27.97
CA ALA A 412 48.07 36.80 27.04
C ALA A 412 47.59 37.80 25.96
N ASP A 413 48.28 38.94 25.86
CA ASP A 413 47.92 40.13 25.10
C ASP A 413 47.45 39.93 23.64
N GLY A 414 46.33 40.57 23.30
CA GLY A 414 46.11 41.20 21.98
C GLY A 414 45.13 40.53 20.99
N ALA A 415 43.80 40.68 21.18
CA ALA A 415 42.81 40.63 20.09
C ALA A 415 41.47 41.31 20.49
N PRO A 416 40.71 41.94 19.55
CA PRO A 416 39.45 42.63 19.85
C PRO A 416 38.29 41.68 20.21
N PRO A 417 37.19 42.19 20.82
CA PRO A 417 36.23 41.37 21.57
C PRO A 417 35.40 40.46 20.68
N LEU A 418 35.29 39.19 21.10
CA LEU A 418 34.40 38.18 20.56
C LEU A 418 32.94 38.50 20.93
N GLN A 419 32.07 38.47 19.91
CA GLN A 419 30.62 38.41 20.08
C GLN A 419 30.24 37.07 20.71
N GLU A 420 29.32 37.11 21.67
CA GLU A 420 28.77 35.96 22.38
C GLU A 420 28.25 34.89 21.39
N SER A 421 29.02 33.81 21.28
CA SER A 421 28.59 32.53 20.71
C SER A 421 27.88 31.76 21.80
N GLY A 422 26.55 31.89 21.83
CA GLY A 422 25.67 31.07 22.67
C GLY A 422 25.79 29.58 22.32
N SER A 423 25.84 28.79 23.38
CA SER A 423 25.78 27.33 23.45
C SER A 423 24.80 26.68 22.46
N GLU A 424 25.32 25.75 21.67
CA GLU A 424 24.55 24.73 20.95
C GLU A 424 23.95 23.74 21.95
N ASP A 425 22.67 23.90 22.25
CA ASP A 425 21.83 22.79 22.72
C ASP A 425 21.38 21.98 21.50
N ILE A 426 21.51 20.66 21.63
CA ILE A 426 21.25 19.63 20.65
C ILE A 426 19.79 19.69 20.17
N GLU A 427 19.58 20.11 18.92
CA GLU A 427 18.30 19.98 18.22
C GLU A 427 18.05 18.51 17.83
N ILE A 428 17.18 17.83 18.58
CA ILE A 428 16.49 16.63 18.08
C ILE A 428 15.42 17.12 17.10
N THR A 429 15.73 17.04 15.81
CA THR A 429 14.80 17.36 14.73
C THR A 429 13.78 16.23 14.56
N GLN A 430 12.60 16.37 15.16
CA GLN A 430 11.39 15.75 14.64
C GLN A 430 10.78 16.69 13.61
N GLY A 431 11.09 16.43 12.33
CA GLY A 431 10.51 17.11 11.17
C GLY A 431 9.70 16.15 10.33
N GLY A 432 8.45 15.91 10.72
CA GLY A 432 7.46 15.22 9.91
C GLY A 432 6.27 16.14 9.68
N ASP A 433 6.18 16.75 8.49
CA ASP A 433 5.00 17.50 8.08
C ASP A 433 4.79 17.48 6.55
N PRO A 434 3.55 17.69 6.08
CA PRO A 434 2.88 16.82 5.13
C PRO A 434 2.75 17.42 3.73
N ILE A 435 2.47 16.53 2.78
CA ILE A 435 2.18 16.83 1.37
C ILE A 435 0.79 17.44 1.22
N GLN A 436 0.67 18.43 0.34
CA GLN A 436 -0.58 18.73 -0.36
C GLN A 436 -0.40 19.09 -1.84
N GLY A 437 -0.83 18.18 -2.70
CA GLY A 437 -1.87 18.41 -3.71
C GLY A 437 -1.62 19.42 -4.83
N SER A 438 -1.33 18.84 -6.01
CA SER A 438 -1.72 19.23 -7.38
C SER A 438 -1.15 20.49 -8.04
N GLY A 439 -0.38 20.25 -9.10
CA GLY A 439 -0.19 21.10 -10.29
C GLY A 439 0.71 20.32 -11.25
N VAL A 440 0.22 19.79 -12.38
CA VAL A 440 0.20 20.48 -13.69
C VAL A 440 1.55 21.17 -13.93
N ASP A 441 2.40 20.51 -14.71
CA ASP A 441 3.69 21.04 -15.15
C ASP A 441 3.49 22.28 -16.02
N VAL A 442 4.10 23.39 -15.59
CA VAL A 442 4.53 24.47 -16.47
C VAL A 442 5.96 24.82 -16.06
N GLY A 443 6.93 24.40 -16.85
CA GLY A 443 8.28 24.93 -16.78
C GLY A 443 8.29 26.39 -17.22
N GLY A 444 9.00 27.22 -16.45
CA GLY A 444 9.26 28.61 -16.78
C GLY A 444 10.11 29.25 -15.69
N ASP A 445 11.39 29.46 -15.99
CA ASP A 445 12.20 30.50 -15.37
C ASP A 445 11.38 31.77 -15.19
N THR A 446 11.37 32.30 -13.96
CA THR A 446 11.41 33.74 -13.79
C THR A 446 12.24 34.02 -12.54
N ALA A 447 13.46 34.50 -12.78
CA ALA A 447 13.95 35.65 -12.05
C ALA A 447 12.79 36.56 -11.66
N VAL A 448 12.80 37.13 -10.45
CA VAL A 448 12.02 38.34 -10.21
C VAL A 448 12.65 39.43 -11.08
N GLU A 449 12.27 39.45 -12.35
CA GLU A 449 12.07 40.69 -13.05
C GLU A 449 11.04 41.47 -12.25
N ILE A 450 11.49 42.63 -11.79
CA ILE A 450 10.66 43.72 -11.34
C ILE A 450 9.69 44.03 -12.49
N THR A 451 8.49 43.46 -12.43
CA THR A 451 7.38 43.88 -13.29
C THR A 451 6.16 44.14 -12.41
N ASP A 452 5.90 45.44 -12.30
CA ASP A 452 4.69 46.16 -11.89
C ASP A 452 3.55 45.41 -11.17
N GLY A 453 3.28 45.84 -9.92
CA GLY A 453 1.94 46.33 -9.61
C GLY A 453 0.90 45.40 -8.94
N LYS A 454 1.26 44.29 -8.28
CA LYS A 454 0.27 43.55 -7.45
C LYS A 454 0.12 44.19 -6.06
N LYS A 455 -1.09 44.71 -5.78
CA LYS A 455 -1.50 45.23 -4.46
C LYS A 455 -1.17 44.24 -3.35
N ARG A 456 -0.59 44.72 -2.24
CA ARG A 456 -0.42 43.93 -1.01
C ARG A 456 -1.79 43.41 -0.57
N PRO A 457 -1.91 42.12 -0.20
CA PRO A 457 -3.18 41.54 0.23
C PRO A 457 -3.71 42.29 1.46
N THR A 458 -5.00 42.59 1.42
CA THR A 458 -5.74 43.26 2.49
C THR A 458 -5.75 42.40 3.76
N PRO A 459 -5.97 43.00 4.95
CA PRO A 459 -6.10 42.25 6.20
C PRO A 459 -7.20 41.17 6.16
N GLU A 460 -8.30 41.43 5.44
CA GLU A 460 -9.40 40.48 5.26
C GLU A 460 -8.99 39.28 4.40
N GLU A 461 -8.26 39.49 3.31
CA GLU A 461 -7.72 38.41 2.47
C GLU A 461 -6.72 37.55 3.24
N LYS A 462 -5.90 38.15 4.12
CA LYS A 462 -4.98 37.41 4.99
C LYS A 462 -5.72 36.54 6.01
N LYS A 463 -6.78 37.08 6.65
CA LYS A 463 -7.62 36.31 7.58
C LYS A 463 -8.34 35.16 6.87
N ALA A 464 -8.90 35.39 5.68
CA ALA A 464 -9.56 34.35 4.90
C ALA A 464 -8.58 33.24 4.49
N SER A 465 -7.36 33.61 4.07
CA SER A 465 -6.29 32.66 3.74
C SER A 465 -5.87 31.82 4.97
N LEU A 466 -5.80 32.41 6.15
CA LEU A 466 -5.48 31.71 7.40
C LEU A 466 -6.57 30.70 7.78
N VAL A 467 -7.85 31.09 7.67
CA VAL A 467 -8.98 30.19 7.95
C VAL A 467 -8.96 28.98 7.01
N GLN A 468 -8.71 29.19 5.71
CA GLN A 468 -8.58 28.11 4.73
C GLN A 468 -7.38 27.21 5.02
N ALA A 469 -6.23 27.78 5.39
CA ALA A 469 -5.05 27.01 5.77
C ALA A 469 -5.29 26.16 7.02
N ALA A 470 -5.93 26.72 8.05
CA ALA A 470 -6.29 26.02 9.28
C ALA A 470 -7.26 24.85 9.01
N GLN A 471 -8.32 25.10 8.23
CA GLN A 471 -9.29 24.08 7.84
C GLN A 471 -8.61 22.91 7.11
N ARG A 472 -7.77 23.25 6.12
CA ARG A 472 -7.10 22.27 5.26
C ARG A 472 -6.07 21.45 6.02
N ALA A 473 -5.36 22.05 6.98
CA ALA A 473 -4.39 21.38 7.83
C ALA A 473 -5.05 20.43 8.85
N LEU A 474 -6.12 20.87 9.52
CA LEU A 474 -6.84 20.03 10.50
C LEU A 474 -7.56 18.86 9.82
N LEU A 475 -8.18 19.07 8.66
CA LEU A 475 -8.86 18.02 7.92
C LEU A 475 -7.88 16.95 7.37
N GLN A 476 -6.65 17.35 7.07
CA GLN A 476 -5.59 16.40 6.72
C GLN A 476 -5.16 15.56 7.92
N ALA A 477 -4.92 16.20 9.07
CA ALA A 477 -4.57 15.49 10.30
C ALA A 477 -5.68 14.53 10.76
N GLU A 478 -6.95 14.94 10.68
CA GLU A 478 -8.11 14.08 10.97
C GLU A 478 -8.12 12.82 10.09
N ARG A 479 -7.88 12.96 8.78
CA ARG A 479 -7.86 11.81 7.86
C ARG A 479 -6.72 10.83 8.13
N GLU A 480 -5.55 11.34 8.50
CA GLU A 480 -4.37 10.53 8.79
C GLU A 480 -4.55 9.73 10.09
N GLU A 481 -5.08 10.38 11.12
CA GLU A 481 -5.24 9.80 12.46
C GLU A 481 -6.49 8.92 12.60
N SER A 482 -7.63 9.33 12.01
CA SER A 482 -8.90 8.60 12.11
C SER A 482 -8.80 7.15 11.63
N ARG A 483 -8.01 6.88 10.58
CA ARG A 483 -7.82 5.52 10.05
C ARG A 483 -7.22 4.56 11.09
N ARG A 484 -6.33 5.05 11.96
CA ARG A 484 -5.70 4.25 13.02
C ARG A 484 -6.72 3.89 14.10
N PHE A 485 -7.51 4.88 14.53
CA PHE A 485 -8.64 4.65 15.43
C PHE A 485 -9.65 3.68 14.82
N GLU A 486 -9.97 3.78 13.53
CA GLU A 486 -10.92 2.88 12.86
C GLU A 486 -10.45 1.43 12.89
N ILE A 487 -9.19 1.17 12.53
CA ILE A 487 -8.60 -0.17 12.52
C ILE A 487 -8.57 -0.75 13.95
N ALA A 488 -8.11 0.04 14.92
CA ALA A 488 -8.03 -0.37 16.32
C ALA A 488 -9.41 -0.69 16.89
N THR A 489 -10.39 0.18 16.65
CA THR A 489 -11.78 0.01 17.10
C THR A 489 -12.44 -1.21 16.44
N ALA A 490 -12.26 -1.40 15.13
CA ALA A 490 -12.82 -2.53 14.40
C ALA A 490 -12.22 -3.87 14.87
N LYS A 491 -10.91 -3.90 15.17
CA LYS A 491 -10.26 -5.09 15.74
C LYS A 491 -10.81 -5.41 17.12
N PHE A 492 -10.92 -4.42 18.00
CA PHE A 492 -11.50 -4.58 19.34
C PHE A 492 -12.92 -5.17 19.28
N PHE A 493 -13.82 -4.58 18.48
CA PHE A 493 -15.19 -5.08 18.38
C PHE A 493 -15.28 -6.48 17.77
N ARG A 494 -14.39 -6.84 16.84
CA ARG A 494 -14.32 -8.20 16.30
C ARG A 494 -13.93 -9.21 17.38
N GLU A 495 -12.93 -8.89 18.19
CA GLU A 495 -12.50 -9.75 19.30
C GLU A 495 -13.56 -9.86 20.40
N GLN A 496 -14.20 -8.74 20.75
CA GLN A 496 -15.33 -8.72 21.68
C GLN A 496 -16.50 -9.56 21.17
N SER A 497 -16.85 -9.45 19.88
CA SER A 497 -17.88 -10.27 19.22
C SER A 497 -17.56 -11.76 19.30
N ASN A 498 -16.30 -12.14 19.08
CA ASN A 498 -15.87 -13.54 19.20
C ASN A 498 -16.02 -14.06 20.63
N ARG A 499 -15.64 -13.26 21.64
CA ARG A 499 -15.79 -13.63 23.06
C ARG A 499 -17.26 -13.78 23.46
N ILE A 500 -18.12 -12.85 23.05
CA ILE A 500 -19.58 -12.92 23.28
C ILE A 500 -20.17 -14.16 22.60
N THR A 501 -19.77 -14.45 21.36
CA THR A 501 -20.23 -15.64 20.62
C THR A 501 -19.80 -16.93 21.32
N ALA A 502 -18.57 -17.00 21.83
CA ALA A 502 -18.08 -18.13 22.59
C ALA A 502 -18.85 -18.33 23.91
N ALA A 503 -19.18 -17.25 24.62
CA ALA A 503 -19.97 -17.28 25.85
C ALA A 503 -21.40 -17.79 25.61
N MET A 504 -22.03 -17.40 24.49
CA MET A 504 -23.36 -17.89 24.10
C MET A 504 -23.35 -19.34 23.63
N GLY A 505 -22.24 -19.83 23.08
CA GLY A 505 -22.07 -21.17 22.51
C GLY A 505 -21.70 -22.28 23.51
N GLY A 506 -21.35 -21.93 24.75
CA GLY A 506 -21.18 -22.89 25.85
C GLY A 506 -19.94 -23.79 25.76
N THR A 507 -18.75 -23.22 25.53
CA THR A 507 -17.50 -24.01 25.42
C THR A 507 -16.66 -24.11 26.70
N GLU A 508 -17.04 -23.48 27.80
CA GLU A 508 -16.37 -23.67 29.10
C GLU A 508 -17.19 -24.60 30.01
N LYS A 509 -16.50 -25.48 30.73
CA LYS A 509 -17.05 -26.40 31.74
C LYS A 509 -17.60 -25.64 32.96
N ALA A 510 -18.58 -24.78 32.78
CA ALA A 510 -19.34 -24.14 33.85
C ALA A 510 -20.54 -25.02 34.23
N GLU A 511 -20.83 -25.16 35.53
CA GLU A 511 -21.97 -25.95 36.02
C GLU A 511 -23.35 -25.35 35.64
N ARG A 512 -23.41 -24.07 35.22
CA ARG A 512 -24.58 -23.38 34.66
C ARG A 512 -24.16 -22.51 33.46
N THR A 513 -24.91 -22.55 32.38
CA THR A 513 -24.70 -21.69 31.20
C THR A 513 -25.35 -20.32 31.39
N VAL A 514 -24.93 -19.33 30.60
CA VAL A 514 -25.51 -17.97 30.62
C VAL A 514 -27.01 -18.01 30.25
N TRP A 515 -27.43 -18.97 29.43
CA TRP A 515 -28.84 -19.24 29.12
C TRP A 515 -29.64 -19.84 30.29
N ASP A 516 -29.01 -20.64 31.14
CA ASP A 516 -29.65 -21.23 32.35
C ASP A 516 -29.89 -20.19 33.45
N ILE A 517 -29.18 -19.07 33.40
CA ILE A 517 -29.40 -17.92 34.29
C ILE A 517 -30.58 -17.10 33.79
N LEU A 518 -30.69 -16.90 32.47
CA LEU A 518 -31.77 -16.15 31.84
C LEU A 518 -33.13 -16.87 31.97
N LEU A 519 -33.15 -18.18 31.73
CA LEU A 519 -34.36 -19.00 31.65
C LEU A 519 -34.64 -19.81 32.92
N ASP A 520 -34.06 -19.43 34.07
CA ASP A 520 -34.23 -20.17 35.33
C ASP A 520 -35.72 -20.27 35.74
N GLY A 521 -36.29 -21.48 35.76
CA GLY A 521 -37.72 -21.69 36.03
C GLY A 521 -38.68 -21.40 34.87
N VAL A 522 -38.17 -21.07 33.67
CA VAL A 522 -38.93 -20.99 32.41
C VAL A 522 -38.71 -22.29 31.63
N PRO A 523 -39.74 -23.14 31.42
CA PRO A 523 -39.57 -24.42 30.75
C PRO A 523 -39.09 -24.27 29.30
N GLU A 524 -38.00 -24.96 28.95
CA GLU A 524 -37.38 -24.94 27.61
C GLU A 524 -38.28 -25.52 26.49
N TYR A 525 -39.27 -26.35 26.87
CA TYR A 525 -40.20 -27.04 25.97
C TYR A 525 -41.64 -26.57 26.12
N ASP A 526 -41.87 -25.33 26.55
CA ASP A 526 -43.23 -24.79 26.56
C ASP A 526 -43.71 -24.55 25.12
N VAL A 527 -45.00 -24.84 24.87
CA VAL A 527 -45.62 -24.70 23.53
C VAL A 527 -45.82 -23.23 23.18
N ASP A 528 -45.78 -22.36 24.20
CA ASP A 528 -45.75 -20.91 24.09
C ASP A 528 -44.69 -20.33 25.06
N PRO A 529 -43.40 -20.27 24.65
CA PRO A 529 -42.30 -19.75 25.48
C PRO A 529 -42.52 -18.31 25.94
N SER A 530 -43.25 -17.53 25.13
CA SER A 530 -43.62 -16.15 25.47
C SER A 530 -44.57 -16.11 26.67
N GLY A 531 -45.49 -17.08 26.77
CA GLY A 531 -46.49 -17.18 27.84
C GLY A 531 -45.92 -17.45 29.23
N ALA A 532 -44.78 -18.14 29.34
CA ALA A 532 -44.09 -18.36 30.63
C ALA A 532 -43.19 -17.17 31.02
N TRP A 533 -42.45 -16.62 30.06
CA TRP A 533 -41.65 -15.40 30.25
C TRP A 533 -42.51 -14.19 30.60
N MET A 534 -43.68 -14.04 29.98
CA MET A 534 -44.63 -12.93 30.23
C MET A 534 -45.37 -13.02 31.58
N LYS A 535 -45.29 -14.13 32.30
CA LYS A 535 -45.86 -14.27 33.66
C LYS A 535 -44.95 -13.71 34.76
N LEU A 536 -43.67 -13.51 34.46
CA LEU A 536 -42.73 -12.84 35.35
C LEU A 536 -43.06 -11.35 35.41
N ASP A 537 -42.79 -10.73 36.54
CA ASP A 537 -42.94 -9.28 36.64
C ASP A 537 -41.87 -8.56 35.78
N GLU A 538 -42.13 -7.30 35.41
CA GLU A 538 -41.24 -6.53 34.53
C GLU A 538 -39.85 -6.32 35.14
N ALA A 539 -39.76 -6.19 36.47
CA ALA A 539 -38.50 -5.99 37.17
C ALA A 539 -37.66 -7.28 37.20
N GLU A 540 -38.31 -8.43 37.35
CA GLU A 540 -37.69 -9.75 37.35
C GLU A 540 -37.19 -10.11 35.95
N ARG A 541 -37.95 -9.78 34.89
CA ARG A 541 -37.48 -9.91 33.50
C ARG A 541 -36.25 -9.05 33.22
N ALA A 542 -36.29 -7.77 33.61
CA ALA A 542 -35.16 -6.85 33.45
C ALA A 542 -33.91 -7.36 34.21
N GLN A 543 -34.08 -7.80 35.45
CA GLN A 543 -32.99 -8.34 36.26
C GLN A 543 -32.35 -9.59 35.66
N ARG A 544 -33.15 -10.49 35.06
CA ARG A 544 -32.64 -11.70 34.39
C ARG A 544 -31.86 -11.36 33.11
N VAL A 545 -32.35 -10.39 32.34
CA VAL A 545 -31.65 -9.90 31.14
C VAL A 545 -30.33 -9.20 31.52
N ASP A 546 -30.33 -8.38 32.57
CA ASP A 546 -29.11 -7.74 33.07
C ASP A 546 -28.08 -8.78 33.55
N ASN A 547 -28.51 -9.80 34.29
CA ASN A 547 -27.64 -10.90 34.73
C ASN A 547 -27.09 -11.71 33.55
N PHE A 548 -27.90 -11.92 32.50
CA PHE A 548 -27.45 -12.56 31.26
C PHE A 548 -26.34 -11.72 30.60
N VAL A 549 -26.57 -10.41 30.42
CA VAL A 549 -25.60 -9.52 29.79
C VAL A 549 -24.31 -9.45 30.60
N LEU A 550 -24.39 -9.30 31.92
CA LEU A 550 -23.22 -9.28 32.81
C LEU A 550 -22.44 -10.60 32.81
N GLY A 551 -23.12 -11.72 32.56
CA GLY A 551 -22.51 -13.05 32.49
C GLY A 551 -21.83 -13.39 31.16
N LEU A 552 -21.97 -12.55 30.12
CA LEU A 552 -21.38 -12.82 28.80
C LEU A 552 -19.84 -12.70 28.80
N ILE A 553 -19.31 -11.59 29.33
CA ILE A 553 -17.88 -11.26 29.32
C ILE A 553 -17.53 -10.34 30.50
N ASP A 554 -16.23 -10.20 30.80
CA ASP A 554 -15.71 -9.22 31.77
C ASP A 554 -15.79 -7.79 31.20
N TRP A 555 -16.94 -7.14 31.37
CA TRP A 555 -17.18 -5.78 30.87
C TRP A 555 -16.23 -4.71 31.42
N PRO A 556 -15.88 -4.68 32.72
CA PRO A 556 -14.81 -3.82 33.22
C PRO A 556 -13.46 -4.08 32.55
N GLY A 557 -13.09 -5.35 32.34
CA GLY A 557 -11.88 -5.72 31.61
C GLY A 557 -11.88 -5.25 30.16
N GLU A 558 -13.00 -5.38 29.46
CA GLU A 558 -13.16 -4.87 28.09
C GLU A 558 -12.98 -3.35 28.00
N ALA A 559 -13.52 -2.60 28.97
CA ALA A 559 -13.31 -1.17 29.05
C ALA A 559 -11.83 -0.82 29.32
N ALA A 560 -11.13 -1.59 30.15
CA ALA A 560 -9.70 -1.41 30.38
C ALA A 560 -8.85 -1.69 29.12
N VAL A 561 -9.20 -2.74 28.35
CA VAL A 561 -8.54 -3.07 27.08
C VAL A 561 -8.78 -1.99 26.04
N LEU A 562 -10.01 -1.50 25.88
CA LEU A 562 -10.30 -0.43 24.93
C LEU A 562 -9.57 0.87 25.32
N ALA A 563 -9.49 1.18 26.61
CA ALA A 563 -8.74 2.33 27.12
C ALA A 563 -7.23 2.20 26.85
N SER A 564 -6.64 1.01 27.01
CA SER A 564 -5.20 0.80 26.72
C SER A 564 -4.87 0.91 25.24
N ILE A 565 -5.82 0.59 24.36
CA ILE A 565 -5.70 0.78 22.91
C ILE A 565 -5.78 2.27 22.54
N PHE A 566 -6.69 3.02 23.17
CA PHE A 566 -6.92 4.44 22.85
C PHE A 566 -5.93 5.39 23.51
N ASP A 567 -5.37 5.07 24.68
CA ASP A 567 -4.37 5.92 25.37
C ASP A 567 -3.21 6.41 24.49
N PRO A 568 -2.49 5.53 23.76
CA PRO A 568 -1.42 5.98 22.86
C PRO A 568 -1.94 6.78 21.67
N LEU A 569 -3.10 6.39 21.11
CA LEU A 569 -3.69 7.07 19.96
C LEU A 569 -4.17 8.49 20.33
N TRP A 570 -4.74 8.66 21.52
CA TRP A 570 -5.10 9.98 22.02
C TRP A 570 -3.86 10.87 22.17
N LYS A 571 -2.76 10.36 22.73
CA LYS A 571 -1.50 11.13 22.87
C LYS A 571 -0.95 11.57 21.51
N GLU A 572 -0.94 10.67 20.53
CA GLU A 572 -0.47 10.97 19.18
C GLU A 572 -1.33 12.03 18.49
N SER A 573 -2.65 11.82 18.44
CA SER A 573 -3.58 12.77 17.81
C SER A 573 -3.58 14.13 18.52
N TYR A 574 -3.42 14.15 19.85
CA TYR A 574 -3.27 15.41 20.61
C TYR A 574 -1.99 16.15 20.18
N ALA A 575 -0.86 15.44 20.11
CA ALA A 575 0.40 16.03 19.67
C ALA A 575 0.32 16.57 18.24
N LYS A 576 -0.34 15.84 17.34
CA LYS A 576 -0.56 16.29 15.95
C LYS A 576 -1.44 17.54 15.90
N GLY A 577 -2.46 17.63 16.76
CA GLY A 577 -3.30 18.82 16.88
C GLY A 577 -2.52 20.05 17.32
N ALA A 578 -1.65 19.89 18.30
CA ALA A 578 -0.76 20.95 18.77
C ALA A 578 0.25 21.37 17.69
N GLU A 579 0.81 20.43 16.93
CA GLU A 579 1.71 20.70 15.81
C GLU A 579 1.02 21.47 14.68
N VAL A 580 -0.19 21.07 14.29
CA VAL A 580 -0.98 21.78 13.27
C VAL A 580 -1.22 23.23 13.67
N ALA A 581 -1.60 23.48 14.92
CA ALA A 581 -1.76 24.82 15.45
C ALA A 581 -0.44 25.61 15.41
N SER A 582 0.66 25.01 15.87
CA SER A 582 1.99 25.64 15.83
C SER A 582 2.39 26.07 14.42
N ARG A 583 2.23 25.18 13.44
CA ARG A 583 2.57 25.43 12.04
C ARG A 583 1.70 26.50 11.40
N VAL A 584 0.38 26.42 11.57
CA VAL A 584 -0.58 27.37 10.94
C VAL A 584 -0.35 28.81 11.42
N TYR A 585 0.05 28.98 12.69
CA TYR A 585 0.28 30.29 13.29
C TYR A 585 1.77 30.69 13.37
N GLY A 586 2.69 29.86 12.86
CA GLY A 586 4.12 30.17 12.82
C GLY A 586 4.76 30.33 14.20
N LEU A 587 4.32 29.56 15.19
CA LEU A 587 4.79 29.65 16.57
C LEU A 587 6.22 29.08 16.70
N GLN A 588 7.21 29.96 16.90
CA GLN A 588 8.59 29.57 17.14
C GLN A 588 8.86 29.50 18.66
N ALA A 589 9.56 28.47 19.13
CA ALA A 589 10.04 28.31 20.52
C ALA A 589 9.00 28.07 21.64
N ILE A 590 7.72 27.81 21.34
CA ILE A 590 6.75 27.40 22.37
C ILE A 590 6.82 25.88 22.57
N GLN A 591 7.12 25.44 23.80
CA GLN A 591 7.13 24.03 24.16
C GLN A 591 5.74 23.43 23.93
N ARG A 592 5.67 22.41 23.05
CA ARG A 592 4.44 21.67 22.75
C ARG A 592 3.82 21.19 24.08
N PRO A 593 2.53 21.45 24.35
CA PRO A 593 1.88 20.90 25.52
C PRO A 593 1.85 19.37 25.38
N GLU A 594 2.14 18.66 26.46
CA GLU A 594 1.90 17.23 26.52
C GLU A 594 0.50 16.95 27.05
N LEU A 595 -0.11 15.86 26.57
CA LEU A 595 -1.31 15.32 27.17
C LEU A 595 -0.94 14.67 28.51
N LEU A 596 -0.91 15.49 29.56
CA LEU A 596 -0.52 15.07 30.92
C LEU A 596 -1.44 13.97 31.51
N SER A 597 -2.70 13.90 31.06
CA SER A 597 -3.61 12.83 31.46
C SER A 597 -4.75 12.65 30.45
N THR A 598 -5.15 11.40 30.22
CA THR A 598 -6.38 11.06 29.45
C THR A 598 -7.66 11.51 30.15
N ALA A 599 -7.58 11.82 31.45
CA ALA A 599 -8.66 12.49 32.18
C ALA A 599 -8.99 13.87 31.58
N LYS A 600 -8.01 14.60 31.03
CA LYS A 600 -8.27 15.84 30.27
C LYS A 600 -9.19 15.61 29.06
N LEU A 601 -9.15 14.40 28.50
CA LEU A 601 -10.01 14.01 27.39
C LEU A 601 -11.26 13.28 27.86
N ARG A 602 -11.57 13.11 29.16
CA ARG A 602 -12.66 12.22 29.64
C ARG A 602 -12.69 10.83 28.98
N GLY A 603 -11.53 10.32 28.54
CA GLY A 603 -11.43 9.11 27.70
C GLY A 603 -12.00 7.87 28.38
N GLY A 604 -11.73 7.68 29.68
CA GLY A 604 -12.25 6.55 30.46
C GLY A 604 -13.78 6.53 30.58
N VAL A 605 -14.43 7.70 30.69
CA VAL A 605 -15.89 7.79 30.75
C VAL A 605 -16.51 7.43 29.39
N ARG A 606 -15.90 7.89 28.29
CA ARG A 606 -16.39 7.55 26.94
C ARG A 606 -16.20 6.07 26.62
N VAL A 607 -15.03 5.51 26.94
CA VAL A 607 -14.76 4.07 26.80
C VAL A 607 -15.78 3.23 27.58
N LYS A 608 -16.12 3.65 28.81
CA LYS A 608 -17.18 3.02 29.59
C LYS A 608 -18.55 3.14 28.93
N ASN A 609 -18.91 4.32 28.42
CA ASN A 609 -20.18 4.52 27.73
C ASN A 609 -20.30 3.67 26.45
N ILE A 610 -19.18 3.43 25.75
CA ILE A 610 -19.16 2.56 24.57
C ILE A 610 -19.53 1.12 24.96
N THR A 611 -18.94 0.59 26.03
CA THR A 611 -19.26 -0.76 26.51
C THR A 611 -20.66 -0.86 27.10
N GLU A 612 -21.11 0.13 27.87
CA GLU A 612 -22.49 0.23 28.37
C GLU A 612 -23.53 0.31 27.23
N THR A 613 -23.20 0.97 26.12
CA THR A 613 -24.10 1.01 24.94
C THR A 613 -24.22 -0.37 24.30
N THR A 614 -23.11 -1.13 24.21
CA THR A 614 -23.17 -2.51 23.72
C THR A 614 -24.02 -3.40 24.64
N GLN A 615 -23.88 -3.25 25.97
CA GLN A 615 -24.68 -3.99 26.94
C GLN A 615 -26.18 -3.73 26.76
N LYS A 616 -26.57 -2.46 26.62
CA LYS A 616 -27.97 -2.07 26.43
C LYS A 616 -28.56 -2.62 25.13
N GLU A 617 -27.77 -2.65 24.06
CA GLU A 617 -28.24 -3.17 22.77
C GLU A 617 -28.45 -4.69 22.83
N ILE A 618 -27.54 -5.42 23.46
CA ILE A 618 -27.70 -6.86 23.70
C ILE A 618 -28.92 -7.11 24.59
N ALA A 619 -29.10 -6.34 25.67
CA ALA A 619 -30.28 -6.44 26.54
C ALA A 619 -31.57 -6.23 25.74
N ARG A 620 -31.59 -5.24 24.83
CA ARG A 620 -32.74 -4.96 23.97
C ARG A 620 -33.06 -6.13 23.03
N ILE A 621 -32.05 -6.72 22.41
CA ILE A 621 -32.21 -7.87 21.50
C ILE A 621 -32.74 -9.08 22.26
N VAL A 622 -32.18 -9.38 23.43
CA VAL A 622 -32.60 -10.51 24.27
C VAL A 622 -34.04 -10.32 24.74
N SER A 623 -34.38 -9.15 25.28
CA SER A 623 -35.75 -8.84 25.71
C SER A 623 -36.74 -8.97 24.56
N SER A 624 -36.46 -8.34 23.41
CA SER A 624 -37.31 -8.44 22.23
C SER A 624 -37.46 -9.88 21.74
N GLY A 625 -36.37 -10.64 21.64
CA GLY A 625 -36.43 -12.03 21.20
C GLY A 625 -37.29 -12.90 22.11
N LEU A 626 -37.16 -12.76 23.43
CA LEU A 626 -37.97 -13.50 24.40
C LEU A 626 -39.46 -13.09 24.38
N GLU A 627 -39.76 -11.82 24.11
CA GLU A 627 -41.15 -11.35 23.96
C GLU A 627 -41.83 -11.91 22.71
N HIS A 628 -41.07 -12.09 21.62
CA HIS A 628 -41.57 -12.67 20.36
C HIS A 628 -41.54 -14.21 20.34
N GLY A 629 -40.96 -14.86 21.37
CA GLY A 629 -40.81 -16.31 21.43
C GLY A 629 -39.71 -16.86 20.51
N ASP A 630 -38.69 -16.05 20.21
CA ASP A 630 -37.55 -16.45 19.39
C ASP A 630 -36.72 -17.56 20.06
N SER A 631 -36.18 -18.47 19.26
CA SER A 631 -35.29 -19.53 19.76
C SER A 631 -33.95 -18.95 20.23
N ARG A 632 -33.24 -19.66 21.13
CA ARG A 632 -31.88 -19.28 21.57
C ARG A 632 -30.92 -19.08 20.39
N ALA A 633 -31.03 -19.91 19.35
CA ALA A 633 -30.24 -19.78 18.13
C ALA A 633 -30.58 -18.51 17.34
N THR A 634 -31.87 -18.14 17.29
CA THR A 634 -32.33 -16.89 16.65
C THR A 634 -31.81 -15.67 17.39
N ILE A 635 -31.94 -15.64 18.73
CA ILE A 635 -31.46 -14.54 19.58
C ILE A 635 -29.93 -14.41 19.47
N ALA A 636 -29.20 -15.53 19.53
CA ALA A 636 -27.75 -15.54 19.37
C ALA A 636 -27.32 -15.02 17.98
N SER A 637 -28.05 -15.38 16.92
CA SER A 637 -27.81 -14.86 15.56
C SER A 637 -28.07 -13.36 15.46
N GLN A 638 -29.12 -12.84 16.09
CA GLN A 638 -29.42 -11.41 16.12
C GLN A 638 -28.35 -10.62 16.88
N ILE A 639 -27.88 -11.15 18.01
CA ILE A 639 -26.74 -10.58 18.75
C ILE A 639 -25.47 -10.59 17.89
N GLN A 640 -25.20 -11.70 17.20
CA GLN A 640 -24.03 -11.81 16.33
C GLN A 640 -24.10 -10.82 15.15
N GLU A 641 -25.26 -10.65 14.53
CA GLU A 641 -25.50 -9.70 13.45
C GLU A 641 -25.27 -8.26 13.92
N GLU A 642 -25.86 -7.86 15.06
CA GLU A 642 -25.65 -6.53 15.64
C GLU A 642 -24.18 -6.26 15.96
N MET A 643 -23.44 -7.28 16.43
CA MET A 643 -22.01 -7.17 16.70
C MET A 643 -21.16 -7.17 15.42
N GLN A 644 -21.68 -7.65 14.28
CA GLN A 644 -21.00 -7.63 12.97
C GLN A 644 -21.32 -6.39 12.13
N THR A 645 -22.48 -5.77 12.30
CA THR A 645 -22.86 -4.50 11.63
C THR A 645 -22.12 -3.27 12.19
N THR A 646 -21.30 -3.47 13.24
CA THR A 646 -20.51 -2.45 13.96
C THR A 646 -19.46 -1.67 13.14
N SER A 647 -19.35 -1.87 11.82
CA SER A 647 -18.41 -1.10 10.98
C SER A 647 -18.72 0.40 10.96
N ALA A 648 -19.99 0.78 10.88
CA ALA A 648 -20.43 2.17 10.93
C ALA A 648 -20.25 2.77 12.34
N ARG A 649 -20.59 1.99 13.38
CA ARG A 649 -20.42 2.39 14.78
C ARG A 649 -18.95 2.56 15.15
N ALA A 650 -18.08 1.66 14.72
CA ALA A 650 -16.63 1.75 14.90
C ALA A 650 -16.05 3.00 14.24
N ARG A 651 -16.52 3.35 13.03
CA ARG A 651 -16.14 4.58 12.35
C ARG A 651 -16.58 5.83 13.10
N THR A 652 -17.82 5.87 13.59
CA THR A 652 -18.33 7.02 14.36
C THR A 652 -17.54 7.21 15.65
N ILE A 653 -17.25 6.13 16.38
CA ILE A 653 -16.43 6.16 17.60
C ILE A 653 -15.02 6.65 17.26
N ALA A 654 -14.40 6.06 16.24
CA ALA A 654 -13.04 6.42 15.82
C ALA A 654 -12.90 7.89 15.42
N SER A 655 -13.83 8.39 14.60
CA SER A 655 -13.85 9.80 14.20
C SER A 655 -14.06 10.74 15.39
N GLN A 656 -14.94 10.36 16.32
CA GLN A 656 -15.20 11.17 17.51
C GLN A 656 -14.01 11.21 18.48
N GLU A 657 -13.37 10.07 18.76
CA GLU A 657 -12.20 10.01 19.65
C GLU A 657 -10.99 10.73 19.04
N CYS A 658 -10.77 10.57 17.74
CA CYS A 658 -9.73 11.28 17.00
C CYS A 658 -9.93 12.80 17.05
N ASN A 659 -11.12 13.28 16.64
CA ASN A 659 -11.41 14.72 16.57
C ASN A 659 -11.39 15.40 17.94
N SER A 660 -11.89 14.72 18.98
CA SER A 660 -11.81 15.25 20.33
C SER A 660 -10.35 15.47 20.75
N SER A 661 -9.48 14.48 20.55
CA SER A 661 -8.06 14.61 20.92
C SER A 661 -7.32 15.66 20.08
N LEU A 662 -7.52 15.65 18.76
CA LEU A 662 -6.89 16.55 17.80
C LEU A 662 -7.25 18.02 18.10
N LEU A 663 -8.53 18.31 18.33
CA LEU A 663 -8.99 19.68 18.58
C LEU A 663 -8.62 20.17 19.98
N THR A 664 -8.58 19.28 20.98
CA THR A 664 -8.05 19.63 22.30
C THR A 664 -6.57 20.02 22.21
N GLY A 665 -5.74 19.25 21.48
CA GLY A 665 -4.32 19.57 21.29
C GLY A 665 -4.11 20.92 20.59
N SER A 666 -4.89 21.19 19.54
CA SER A 666 -4.87 22.49 18.86
C SER A 666 -5.28 23.64 19.78
N HIS A 667 -6.32 23.47 20.60
CA HIS A 667 -6.79 24.50 21.53
C HIS A 667 -5.80 24.77 22.66
N ASP A 668 -5.26 23.72 23.28
CA ASP A 668 -4.27 23.84 24.35
C ASP A 668 -2.97 24.50 23.86
N MET A 669 -2.52 24.19 22.63
CA MET A 669 -1.36 24.83 22.04
C MET A 669 -1.56 26.34 21.89
N MET A 670 -2.69 26.76 21.30
CA MET A 670 -2.97 28.18 21.08
C MET A 670 -3.22 28.93 22.40
N ARG A 671 -3.81 28.27 23.38
CA ARG A 671 -3.93 28.81 24.74
C ARG A 671 -2.57 29.04 25.37
N ARG A 672 -1.65 28.07 25.26
CA ARG A 672 -0.27 28.20 25.78
C ARG A 672 0.54 29.26 25.01
N ALA A 673 0.23 29.45 23.73
CA ALA A 673 0.82 30.49 22.89
C ALA A 673 0.34 31.91 23.21
N GLY A 674 -0.66 32.06 24.08
CA GLY A 674 -1.20 33.36 24.48
C GLY A 674 -2.29 33.92 23.58
N ALA A 675 -2.96 33.09 22.77
CA ALA A 675 -4.12 33.53 22.01
C ALA A 675 -5.22 34.03 22.96
N GLU A 676 -5.76 35.21 22.70
CA GLU A 676 -6.79 35.81 23.55
C GLU A 676 -8.19 35.38 23.11
N TRP A 677 -8.36 35.12 21.81
CA TRP A 677 -9.66 34.84 21.21
C TRP A 677 -9.64 33.59 20.34
N LYS A 678 -10.81 32.96 20.24
CA LYS A 678 -11.11 31.84 19.35
C LYS A 678 -12.36 32.13 18.53
N ILE A 679 -12.37 31.67 17.30
CA ILE A 679 -13.45 31.87 16.33
C ILE A 679 -13.89 30.49 15.82
N TRP A 680 -15.18 30.23 15.86
CA TRP A 680 -15.75 28.95 15.44
C TRP A 680 -16.03 28.93 13.94
N HIS A 681 -15.61 27.86 13.27
CA HIS A 681 -15.85 27.66 11.85
C HIS A 681 -16.49 26.30 11.58
N VAL A 682 -17.42 26.29 10.64
CA VAL A 682 -18.14 25.10 10.21
C VAL A 682 -17.60 24.65 8.86
N THR A 683 -17.05 23.45 8.80
CA THR A 683 -16.46 22.88 7.58
C THR A 683 -17.49 22.65 6.47
N ASN A 684 -18.71 22.24 6.83
CA ASN A 684 -19.80 22.01 5.88
C ASN A 684 -21.15 22.51 6.43
N MET A 685 -21.61 23.65 5.89
CA MET A 685 -22.85 24.31 6.32
C MET A 685 -24.12 23.50 5.99
N ALA A 686 -24.07 22.60 5.01
CA ALA A 686 -25.23 21.80 4.61
C ALA A 686 -25.54 20.69 5.61
N VAL A 687 -24.51 20.15 6.28
CA VAL A 687 -24.62 18.95 7.15
C VAL A 687 -24.56 19.31 8.64
N ALA A 688 -23.97 20.46 9.00
CA ALA A 688 -23.86 20.88 10.39
C ALA A 688 -25.21 21.06 11.07
N ARG A 689 -25.24 20.96 12.40
CA ARG A 689 -26.43 21.24 13.23
C ARG A 689 -26.73 22.73 13.28
N ASP A 690 -27.99 23.09 13.48
CA ASP A 690 -28.38 24.50 13.52
C ASP A 690 -27.69 25.28 14.66
N SER A 691 -27.41 24.63 15.80
CA SER A 691 -26.58 25.21 16.87
C SER A 691 -25.18 25.56 16.38
N HIS A 692 -24.52 24.65 15.64
CA HIS A 692 -23.17 24.86 15.12
C HIS A 692 -23.15 25.88 13.96
N LYS A 693 -24.17 25.87 13.08
CA LYS A 693 -24.29 26.86 11.98
C LYS A 693 -24.34 28.28 12.51
N ARG A 694 -25.07 28.51 13.61
CA ARG A 694 -25.15 29.84 14.28
C ARG A 694 -23.82 30.30 14.87
N LEU A 695 -22.91 29.36 15.15
CA LEU A 695 -21.58 29.66 15.68
C LEU A 695 -20.56 30.01 14.58
N ASN A 696 -20.84 29.76 13.30
CA ASN A 696 -19.88 30.04 12.23
C ASN A 696 -19.50 31.53 12.19
N GLY A 697 -18.21 31.83 12.34
CA GLY A 697 -17.66 33.19 12.43
C GLY A 697 -17.84 33.87 13.79
N LYS A 698 -18.44 33.22 14.80
CA LYS A 698 -18.57 33.80 16.14
C LYS A 698 -17.23 33.77 16.88
N ARG A 699 -16.88 34.88 17.50
CA ARG A 699 -15.68 35.07 18.32
C ARG A 699 -16.02 34.92 19.81
N CYS A 700 -15.16 34.24 20.56
CA CYS A 700 -15.28 33.96 21.99
C CYS A 700 -13.89 34.10 22.65
N PRO A 701 -13.77 34.56 23.92
CA PRO A 701 -12.49 34.53 24.63
C PRO A 701 -11.90 33.10 24.70
N ILE A 702 -10.57 32.96 24.72
CA ILE A 702 -9.89 31.64 24.67
C ILE A 702 -10.37 30.65 25.74
N ASP A 703 -10.68 31.15 26.94
CA ASP A 703 -11.19 30.39 28.09
C ASP A 703 -12.72 30.36 28.18
N GLY A 704 -13.43 31.12 27.33
CA GLY A 704 -14.89 31.22 27.33
C GLY A 704 -15.60 30.00 26.73
N LYS A 705 -16.91 29.92 26.93
CA LYS A 705 -17.79 28.95 26.27
C LYS A 705 -18.61 29.63 25.17
N PHE A 706 -18.90 28.90 24.10
CA PHE A 706 -19.84 29.32 23.06
C PHE A 706 -21.29 29.17 23.55
N GLU A 707 -22.25 29.70 22.78
CA GLU A 707 -23.68 29.68 23.11
C GLU A 707 -24.24 28.25 23.27
N ASN A 708 -23.59 27.25 22.66
CA ASN A 708 -23.94 25.84 22.79
C ASN A 708 -23.28 25.13 23.99
N GLY A 709 -22.62 25.87 24.89
CA GLY A 709 -22.00 25.34 26.09
C GLY A 709 -20.64 24.67 25.90
N CYS A 710 -20.18 24.49 24.65
CA CYS A 710 -18.85 23.96 24.33
C CYS A 710 -17.78 25.05 24.42
N ARG A 711 -16.57 24.71 24.89
CA ARG A 711 -15.40 25.61 24.78
C ARG A 711 -14.80 25.58 23.38
N TYR A 712 -14.85 24.46 22.70
CA TYR A 712 -14.36 24.25 21.34
C TYR A 712 -15.10 23.04 20.72
N PRO A 713 -14.99 22.79 19.41
CA PRO A 713 -15.68 21.65 18.82
C PRO A 713 -15.15 20.33 19.38
N CYS A 714 -16.04 19.36 19.60
CA CYS A 714 -15.71 18.07 20.24
C CYS A 714 -15.15 18.22 21.67
N ASP A 715 -15.56 19.27 22.41
CA ASP A 715 -15.14 19.53 23.78
C ASP A 715 -15.42 18.32 24.70
N PRO A 716 -14.37 17.68 25.25
CA PRO A 716 -14.54 16.58 26.20
C PRO A 716 -15.36 16.94 27.43
N ASP A 717 -15.42 18.21 27.81
CA ASP A 717 -16.13 18.69 29.00
C ASP A 717 -17.56 19.17 28.71
N CYS A 718 -18.07 18.97 27.49
CA CYS A 718 -19.47 19.21 27.20
C CYS A 718 -20.33 18.05 27.75
N ASP A 719 -21.33 18.40 28.56
CA ASP A 719 -22.25 17.43 29.15
C ASP A 719 -23.41 17.05 28.21
N ASP A 720 -23.52 17.67 27.03
CA ASP A 720 -24.51 17.34 26.00
C ASP A 720 -23.85 16.60 24.81
N PRO A 721 -24.04 15.27 24.71
CA PRO A 721 -23.51 14.48 23.60
C PRO A 721 -23.97 14.98 22.22
N ALA A 722 -25.15 15.60 22.12
CA ALA A 722 -25.69 16.08 20.85
C ALA A 722 -24.85 17.20 20.22
N GLU A 723 -24.12 17.97 21.04
CA GLU A 723 -23.27 19.08 20.58
C GLU A 723 -21.84 18.65 20.24
N VAL A 724 -21.42 17.43 20.59
CA VAL A 724 -20.04 16.95 20.39
C VAL A 724 -19.90 15.77 19.43
N VAL A 725 -20.90 14.88 19.36
CA VAL A 725 -20.85 13.70 18.47
C VAL A 725 -20.80 14.14 17.01
N ASN A 726 -20.03 13.45 16.17
CA ASN A 726 -19.96 13.67 14.71
C ASN A 726 -19.79 15.16 14.30
N CYS A 727 -19.04 15.93 15.09
CA CYS A 727 -18.78 17.34 14.82
C CYS A 727 -17.52 17.49 13.96
N HIS A 728 -17.65 18.18 12.83
CA HIS A 728 -16.54 18.51 11.92
C HIS A 728 -16.23 20.01 11.93
N CYS A 729 -16.55 20.73 13.01
CA CYS A 729 -16.22 22.15 13.14
C CYS A 729 -14.77 22.32 13.61
N PHE A 730 -14.16 23.47 13.35
CA PHE A 730 -12.79 23.78 13.76
C PHE A 730 -12.70 25.21 14.29
N LEU A 731 -11.56 25.55 14.89
CA LEU A 731 -11.28 26.89 15.42
C LEU A 731 -10.17 27.59 14.65
N THR A 732 -10.27 28.92 14.59
CA THR A 732 -9.13 29.80 14.41
C THR A 732 -8.96 30.70 15.63
N TYR A 733 -7.80 31.33 15.76
CA TYR A 733 -7.38 32.06 16.95
C TYR A 733 -6.86 33.44 16.59
N GLU A 734 -6.98 34.39 17.51
CA GLU A 734 -6.42 35.75 17.40
C GLU A 734 -5.61 36.11 18.64
#